data_AF-A0A317IIL7-F1
#
_entry.id   AF-A0A317IIL7-F1
#
_cell.length_a   1.000
_cell.length_b   1.000
_cell.length_c   1.000
_cell.angle_alpha   90.00
_cell.angle_beta   90.00
_cell.angle_gamma   90.00
#
_symmetry.space_group_name_H-M   'P 1'
#
loop_
_entity.id
_entity.type
_entity.pdbx_description
1 polymer ?
#
loop_
_entity_poly.entity_id
_entity_poly.type
_entity_poly.pdbx_seq_one_letter_code
_entity_poly.pdbx_strand_id
1 'polypeptide(L)'
;MKQQATAARQNPGALVRETASARIQRQCACGQHASGGECAACKKRKATLQREPAGVSSTAVADGGVGEALRSPGRPLDRETRSLMESRFQHDFSAVRVHTDVRAAQSSAALGANAWALGNDLVFASGHYDPQTPRGQHLLAHELTHVIQQRHAPAADPQTELEVSEPGDAAEREAQSVADEVSAGKRASVEERAGETTIHRDLGDTARDVGIGLGIGGGLVLVGLGIAWLAGAFDGAKKSGAEEEDATNIDKPPHCGERQLKKLKPALAKAITWVKAALAKVQAFLANPASPANAYVKQRLAAKDRFSSDTPETAGVVQRVISQILRLLTSQNLTYECHTAKEDNLCGLGAAYVKRSAQTVVLCGKLFKPGMNIVRDLIHEFSHAVTGGAEVADRAYEGERVLSRLTTDEALTNAESHAEFIQDLAENRPAATTPAPADQIICEDASKELVADALARAQRWNTNAWNVAADVDSNKRMIALRNQFLPAAAGPNPDPAADVAYIAKLYEKTNLALYSPVGFVCDPPGTQCPATGSLVTVTPRDPKLHVCPAWAGKSPDDRIVDVLATLYGTLGGEARADWQMGLAKITQAITTQSFSPPAHGEVTGNPAWTKDLISFTFNLGMRIPGAKPLYTESGTIHSRLSKDVPVYAGPPCKPVILPFSFHGTFFVDTSGVRRPGPFSPPLLSMTYSFDGDAGKEPANSGHREDANPQYLGDGYALKTPLQDPINLSFQHNGTFDVEIRMQDPDSNTTREFSDRITVQADVPCGLKGGEQLG
;
A
#
# COMPACT_ATOMS: atom_id res chain seq x y z
N MET A 1 -42.89 -69.95 -41.71
CA MET A 1 -42.07 -70.77 -42.63
C MET A 1 -40.60 -70.58 -42.29
N LYS A 2 -39.92 -71.69 -41.94
CA LYS A 2 -38.46 -71.95 -41.89
C LYS A 2 -37.61 -71.16 -40.85
N GLN A 3 -37.04 -71.79 -39.81
CA GLN A 3 -35.81 -72.65 -39.79
C GLN A 3 -34.56 -71.86 -40.18
N GLN A 4 -33.36 -71.90 -39.59
CA GLN A 4 -32.58 -72.70 -38.61
C GLN A 4 -31.37 -71.80 -38.24
N ALA A 5 -30.85 -71.71 -37.00
CA ALA A 5 -29.91 -72.60 -36.30
C ALA A 5 -28.56 -72.89 -37.01
N THR A 6 -27.48 -72.91 -36.20
CA THR A 6 -26.06 -73.35 -36.40
C THR A 6 -25.06 -72.32 -36.97
N ALA A 7 -23.80 -72.19 -36.53
CA ALA A 7 -22.98 -72.84 -35.49
C ALA A 7 -21.70 -71.99 -35.24
N ALA A 8 -20.98 -72.33 -34.16
CA ALA A 8 -19.86 -71.61 -33.55
C ALA A 8 -18.43 -71.97 -34.05
N ARG A 9 -17.44 -71.13 -33.65
CA ARG A 9 -15.97 -71.28 -33.42
C ARG A 9 -15.18 -70.13 -34.09
N GLN A 10 -14.14 -69.46 -33.57
CA GLN A 10 -13.28 -69.47 -32.36
C GLN A 10 -12.48 -68.12 -32.30
N ASN A 11 -12.06 -67.71 -31.10
CA ASN A 11 -11.25 -66.56 -30.57
C ASN A 11 -10.04 -65.98 -31.36
N PRO A 12 -9.32 -64.90 -30.91
CA PRO A 12 -9.59 -63.80 -29.94
C PRO A 12 -9.07 -62.39 -30.38
N GLY A 13 -9.37 -61.32 -29.60
CA GLY A 13 -8.49 -60.13 -29.53
C GLY A 13 -9.15 -58.76 -29.34
N ALA A 14 -8.91 -58.17 -28.16
CA ALA A 14 -9.00 -56.75 -27.78
C ALA A 14 -10.39 -56.05 -27.77
N LEU A 15 -10.88 -55.85 -26.54
CA LEU A 15 -12.00 -54.98 -26.16
C LEU A 15 -11.59 -53.51 -26.19
N VAL A 16 -12.34 -52.68 -26.92
CA VAL A 16 -12.60 -51.27 -26.54
C VAL A 16 -14.09 -51.02 -26.71
N ARG A 17 -14.74 -50.59 -25.63
CA ARG A 17 -16.16 -50.24 -25.56
C ARG A 17 -16.25 -48.94 -24.77
N GLU A 18 -16.71 -47.87 -25.42
CA GLU A 18 -17.05 -46.61 -24.76
C GLU A 18 -18.23 -46.00 -25.54
N THR A 19 -19.46 -46.37 -25.16
CA THR A 19 -20.43 -45.60 -24.36
C THR A 19 -20.90 -44.30 -25.00
N ALA A 20 -22.14 -44.35 -25.47
CA ALA A 20 -22.92 -43.23 -26.00
C ALA A 20 -23.16 -42.16 -24.94
N SER A 21 -22.93 -40.89 -25.31
CA SER A 21 -23.23 -39.72 -24.49
C SER A 21 -24.74 -39.54 -24.29
N ALA A 22 -25.18 -39.52 -23.04
CA ALA A 22 -26.49 -39.02 -22.65
C ALA A 22 -26.52 -37.48 -22.80
N ARG A 23 -27.45 -36.96 -23.61
CA ARG A 23 -27.70 -35.53 -23.76
C ARG A 23 -28.59 -35.04 -22.61
N ILE A 24 -28.11 -34.07 -21.82
CA ILE A 24 -28.93 -33.32 -20.87
C ILE A 24 -29.71 -32.25 -21.65
N GLN A 25 -31.04 -32.34 -21.69
CA GLN A 25 -31.91 -31.24 -22.11
C GLN A 25 -32.15 -30.31 -20.91
N ARG A 26 -31.88 -29.00 -21.07
CA ARG A 26 -32.18 -27.97 -20.06
C ARG A 26 -33.44 -27.20 -20.47
N GLN A 27 -34.36 -27.00 -19.52
CA GLN A 27 -35.50 -26.09 -19.65
C GLN A 27 -35.05 -24.62 -19.51
N CYS A 28 -35.69 -23.73 -20.26
CA CYS A 28 -35.48 -22.28 -20.20
C CYS A 28 -36.57 -21.60 -19.35
N ALA A 29 -36.21 -20.53 -18.63
CA ALA A 29 -37.05 -19.86 -17.62
C ALA A 29 -38.31 -19.12 -18.14
N CYS A 30 -38.64 -19.19 -19.44
CA CYS A 30 -39.77 -18.45 -20.04
C CYS A 30 -40.98 -19.32 -20.45
N GLY A 31 -41.01 -20.60 -20.11
CA GLY A 31 -42.26 -21.38 -20.01
C GLY A 31 -43.05 -21.74 -21.28
N GLN A 32 -42.63 -21.40 -22.51
CA GLN A 32 -43.29 -21.87 -23.74
C GLN A 32 -42.30 -22.26 -24.85
N HIS A 33 -42.53 -23.43 -25.46
CA HIS A 33 -41.85 -23.89 -26.67
C HIS A 33 -42.74 -23.66 -27.90
N ALA A 34 -42.20 -23.00 -28.92
CA ALA A 34 -42.65 -23.18 -30.30
C ALA A 34 -41.51 -23.81 -31.11
N SER A 35 -41.84 -24.85 -31.85
CA SER A 35 -40.94 -25.61 -32.71
C SER A 35 -40.41 -24.75 -33.86
N GLY A 36 -39.13 -24.42 -33.80
CA GLY A 36 -38.36 -23.92 -34.94
C GLY A 36 -38.42 -22.41 -35.16
N GLY A 37 -37.69 -21.65 -34.33
CA GLY A 37 -37.35 -20.24 -34.59
C GLY A 37 -36.93 -19.47 -33.32
N GLU A 38 -35.92 -18.60 -33.40
CA GLU A 38 -35.52 -17.68 -32.31
C GLU A 38 -36.63 -16.64 -32.03
N CYS A 39 -36.86 -16.31 -30.76
CA CYS A 39 -37.85 -15.30 -30.37
C CYS A 39 -37.35 -13.86 -30.61
N ALA A 40 -38.27 -12.91 -30.77
CA ALA A 40 -37.96 -11.50 -31.07
C ALA A 40 -37.13 -10.80 -29.98
N ALA A 41 -37.22 -11.26 -28.71
CA ALA A 41 -36.41 -10.74 -27.61
C ALA A 41 -34.93 -11.16 -27.72
N CYS A 42 -34.65 -12.37 -28.21
CA CYS A 42 -33.28 -12.84 -28.46
C CYS A 42 -32.65 -12.15 -29.68
N LYS A 43 -33.45 -11.82 -30.70
CA LYS A 43 -32.97 -11.13 -31.91
C LYS A 43 -32.49 -9.70 -31.64
N LYS A 44 -33.05 -9.01 -30.63
CA LYS A 44 -32.65 -7.65 -30.23
C LYS A 44 -31.39 -7.59 -29.35
N ARG A 45 -30.96 -8.70 -28.74
CA ARG A 45 -29.78 -8.73 -27.84
C ARG A 45 -28.45 -9.10 -28.52
N LYS A 46 -28.45 -9.44 -29.82
CA LYS A 46 -27.24 -9.83 -30.57
C LYS A 46 -26.52 -8.68 -31.30
N ALA A 47 -27.01 -7.44 -31.23
CA ALA A 47 -26.39 -6.30 -31.93
C ALA A 47 -25.33 -5.54 -31.11
N THR A 48 -25.11 -5.92 -29.86
CA THR A 48 -24.11 -5.30 -28.98
C THR A 48 -23.53 -6.37 -28.07
N LEU A 49 -22.19 -6.45 -28.01
CA LEU A 49 -21.32 -7.30 -27.17
C LEU A 49 -20.69 -8.51 -27.89
N GLN A 50 -19.38 -8.39 -28.17
CA GLN A 50 -18.49 -9.49 -28.54
C GLN A 50 -17.87 -10.11 -27.28
N ARG A 51 -18.16 -11.42 -27.10
CA ARG A 51 -17.42 -12.55 -26.49
C ARG A 51 -16.57 -12.37 -25.22
N GLU A 52 -17.06 -12.99 -24.14
CA GLU A 52 -16.28 -13.64 -23.05
C GLU A 52 -15.78 -15.04 -23.47
N PRO A 53 -14.68 -15.56 -22.89
CA PRO A 53 -14.42 -16.99 -22.79
C PRO A 53 -14.88 -17.58 -21.45
N ALA A 54 -15.20 -18.86 -21.51
CA ALA A 54 -15.95 -19.63 -20.53
C ALA A 54 -15.13 -20.19 -19.34
N GLY A 55 -15.82 -20.32 -18.21
CA GLY A 55 -15.71 -21.42 -17.24
C GLY A 55 -14.35 -21.69 -16.60
N VAL A 56 -14.06 -21.05 -15.46
CA VAL A 56 -12.92 -21.40 -14.60
C VAL A 56 -13.32 -22.54 -13.67
N SER A 57 -12.59 -23.65 -13.80
CA SER A 57 -12.63 -24.84 -12.94
C SER A 57 -11.89 -24.55 -11.62
N SER A 58 -12.40 -25.08 -10.50
CA SER A 58 -12.02 -24.77 -9.12
C SER A 58 -10.71 -25.43 -8.63
N THR A 59 -9.59 -25.21 -9.31
CA THR A 59 -8.27 -25.79 -8.95
C THR A 59 -7.14 -24.77 -8.73
N ALA A 60 -7.44 -23.48 -8.59
CA ALA A 60 -6.43 -22.41 -8.67
C ALA A 60 -5.71 -22.02 -7.36
N VAL A 61 -5.99 -22.65 -6.20
CA VAL A 61 -5.52 -22.16 -4.89
C VAL A 61 -4.36 -22.97 -4.29
N ALA A 62 -3.60 -23.72 -5.09
CA ALA A 62 -2.50 -24.56 -4.58
C ALA A 62 -1.14 -24.32 -5.27
N ASP A 63 -0.97 -23.24 -6.05
CA ASP A 63 0.22 -23.08 -6.91
C ASP A 63 0.63 -21.61 -7.15
N GLY A 64 0.29 -20.66 -6.26
CA GLY A 64 0.67 -19.25 -6.43
C GLY A 64 0.27 -18.59 -7.77
N GLY A 65 -0.72 -19.14 -8.47
CA GLY A 65 -1.07 -18.75 -9.83
C GLY A 65 -0.03 -19.10 -10.90
N VAL A 66 1.08 -19.79 -10.56
CA VAL A 66 2.22 -20.15 -11.43
C VAL A 66 1.72 -20.93 -12.64
N GLY A 67 1.02 -22.05 -12.42
CA GLY A 67 0.44 -22.84 -13.49
C GLY A 67 -0.62 -22.10 -14.33
N GLU A 68 -1.26 -21.05 -13.82
CA GLU A 68 -2.22 -20.24 -14.58
C GLU A 68 -1.54 -19.14 -15.42
N ALA A 69 -0.49 -18.52 -14.90
CA ALA A 69 0.37 -17.61 -15.65
C ALA A 69 1.07 -18.33 -16.81
N LEU A 70 1.60 -19.53 -16.59
CA LEU A 70 2.27 -20.32 -17.64
C LEU A 70 1.30 -20.91 -18.68
N ARG A 71 0.02 -21.10 -18.32
CA ARG A 71 -1.03 -21.46 -19.29
C ARG A 71 -1.49 -20.27 -20.13
N SER A 72 -1.14 -19.03 -19.76
CA SER A 72 -1.40 -17.87 -20.59
C SER A 72 -0.39 -17.81 -21.75
N PRO A 73 -0.78 -17.34 -22.95
CA PRO A 73 0.15 -17.28 -24.06
C PRO A 73 1.25 -16.25 -23.80
N GLY A 74 2.48 -16.72 -23.57
CA GLY A 74 3.67 -15.87 -23.48
C GLY A 74 4.12 -15.37 -24.86
N ARG A 75 4.67 -14.15 -24.90
CA ARG A 75 5.25 -13.56 -26.13
C ARG A 75 6.75 -13.85 -26.20
N PRO A 76 7.33 -14.11 -27.38
CA PRO A 76 8.79 -14.11 -27.51
C PRO A 76 9.34 -12.73 -27.16
N LEU A 77 10.59 -12.68 -26.69
CA LEU A 77 11.34 -11.42 -26.62
C LEU A 77 11.34 -10.75 -28.01
N ASP A 78 11.14 -9.43 -28.03
CA ASP A 78 11.24 -8.67 -29.27
C ASP A 78 12.67 -8.75 -29.82
N ARG A 79 12.81 -8.52 -31.13
CA ARG A 79 14.06 -8.79 -31.85
C ARG A 79 15.23 -7.95 -31.33
N GLU A 80 15.00 -6.70 -30.96
CA GLU A 80 16.05 -5.78 -30.52
C GLU A 80 16.51 -6.13 -29.11
N THR A 81 15.56 -6.32 -28.18
CA THR A 81 15.84 -6.77 -26.81
C THR A 81 16.55 -8.13 -26.81
N ARG A 82 16.07 -9.07 -27.62
CA ARG A 82 16.69 -10.40 -27.74
C ARG A 82 18.13 -10.30 -28.25
N SER A 83 18.35 -9.59 -29.37
CA SER A 83 19.70 -9.45 -29.95
C SER A 83 20.66 -8.76 -28.97
N LEU A 84 20.18 -7.77 -28.21
CA LEU A 84 20.95 -7.12 -27.17
C LEU A 84 21.35 -8.13 -26.08
N MET A 85 20.40 -8.85 -25.49
CA MET A 85 20.68 -9.80 -24.41
C MET A 85 21.55 -10.97 -24.87
N GLU A 86 21.30 -11.55 -26.06
CA GLU A 86 22.13 -12.62 -26.63
C GLU A 86 23.59 -12.16 -26.84
N SER A 87 23.81 -10.88 -27.20
CA SER A 87 25.17 -10.33 -27.35
C SER A 87 25.92 -10.16 -26.02
N ARG A 88 25.18 -9.98 -24.92
CA ARG A 88 25.71 -9.76 -23.56
C ARG A 88 25.99 -11.08 -22.84
N PHE A 89 25.11 -12.05 -23.02
CA PHE A 89 25.18 -13.37 -22.38
C PHE A 89 25.84 -14.45 -23.25
N GLN A 90 25.99 -14.23 -24.56
CA GLN A 90 26.44 -15.26 -25.53
C GLN A 90 25.61 -16.55 -25.50
N HIS A 91 24.32 -16.43 -25.17
CA HIS A 91 23.35 -17.51 -25.11
C HIS A 91 22.18 -17.23 -26.05
N ASP A 92 21.51 -18.28 -26.53
CA ASP A 92 20.31 -18.19 -27.35
C ASP A 92 19.07 -18.07 -26.45
N PHE A 93 18.29 -17.00 -26.61
CA PHE A 93 17.05 -16.75 -25.88
C PHE A 93 15.80 -16.85 -26.77
N SER A 94 15.90 -17.46 -27.94
CA SER A 94 14.78 -17.64 -28.88
C SER A 94 13.62 -18.47 -28.31
N ALA A 95 13.92 -19.37 -27.36
CA ALA A 95 12.95 -20.18 -26.65
C ALA A 95 12.21 -19.42 -25.53
N VAL A 96 12.71 -18.25 -25.08
CA VAL A 96 12.15 -17.51 -23.95
C VAL A 96 10.75 -16.99 -24.27
N ARG A 97 9.86 -17.08 -23.27
CA ARG A 97 8.49 -16.57 -23.32
C ARG A 97 8.27 -15.59 -22.17
N VAL A 98 7.73 -14.42 -22.48
CA VAL A 98 7.46 -13.35 -21.53
C VAL A 98 5.95 -13.27 -21.31
N HIS A 99 5.54 -13.34 -20.05
CA HIS A 99 4.17 -13.20 -19.58
C HIS A 99 4.04 -11.87 -18.83
N THR A 100 3.12 -11.02 -19.28
CA THR A 100 2.89 -9.65 -18.74
C THR A 100 1.40 -9.33 -18.63
N ASP A 101 0.55 -10.32 -18.84
CA ASP A 101 -0.90 -10.16 -18.76
C ASP A 101 -1.37 -10.16 -17.31
N VAL A 102 -2.68 -10.05 -17.13
CA VAL A 102 -3.28 -9.98 -15.79
C VAL A 102 -2.96 -11.23 -14.95
N ARG A 103 -2.83 -12.41 -15.57
CA ARG A 103 -2.49 -13.66 -14.86
C ARG A 103 -1.03 -13.68 -14.44
N ALA A 104 -0.14 -13.18 -15.31
CA ALA A 104 1.25 -12.95 -14.99
C ALA A 104 1.41 -12.03 -13.78
N ALA A 105 0.73 -10.88 -13.81
CA ALA A 105 0.76 -9.92 -12.72
C ALA A 105 0.20 -10.49 -11.41
N GLN A 106 -0.89 -11.26 -11.48
CA GLN A 106 -1.48 -11.96 -10.32
C GLN A 106 -0.52 -12.99 -9.74
N SER A 107 0.18 -13.76 -10.58
CA SER A 107 1.13 -14.77 -10.12
C SER A 107 2.39 -14.15 -9.53
N SER A 108 2.97 -13.13 -10.18
CA SER A 108 4.11 -12.39 -9.61
C SER A 108 3.75 -11.73 -8.28
N ALA A 109 2.54 -11.17 -8.15
CA ALA A 109 2.05 -10.63 -6.88
C ALA A 109 1.89 -11.71 -5.80
N ALA A 110 1.36 -12.90 -6.14
CA ALA A 110 1.22 -14.02 -5.21
C ALA A 110 2.58 -14.54 -4.71
N LEU A 111 3.63 -14.43 -5.51
CA LEU A 111 5.01 -14.76 -5.13
C LEU A 111 5.76 -13.59 -4.48
N GLY A 112 5.12 -12.41 -4.36
CA GLY A 112 5.76 -11.19 -3.84
C GLY A 112 6.86 -10.63 -4.74
N ALA A 113 6.86 -10.96 -6.02
CA ALA A 113 7.95 -10.72 -6.96
C ALA A 113 7.64 -9.60 -7.98
N ASN A 114 8.66 -8.83 -8.36
CA ASN A 114 8.60 -7.92 -9.53
C ASN A 114 8.60 -8.71 -10.84
N ALA A 115 9.38 -9.79 -10.87
CA ALA A 115 9.38 -10.80 -11.91
C ALA A 115 9.86 -12.13 -11.33
N TRP A 116 9.56 -13.22 -12.01
CA TRP A 116 10.12 -14.53 -11.68
C TRP A 116 10.33 -15.37 -12.94
N ALA A 117 11.25 -16.33 -12.86
CA ALA A 117 11.63 -17.23 -13.93
C ALA A 117 11.39 -18.70 -13.58
N LEU A 118 10.82 -19.45 -14.54
CA LEU A 118 10.71 -20.90 -14.48
C LEU A 118 10.94 -21.52 -15.86
N GLY A 119 12.01 -22.29 -16.01
CA GLY A 119 12.43 -22.86 -17.30
C GLY A 119 12.76 -21.77 -18.32
N ASN A 120 11.97 -21.68 -19.38
CA ASN A 120 12.10 -20.64 -20.42
C ASN A 120 11.07 -19.52 -20.28
N ASP A 121 10.25 -19.56 -19.24
CA ASP A 121 9.14 -18.62 -19.05
C ASP A 121 9.54 -17.56 -18.01
N LEU A 122 9.36 -16.29 -18.38
CA LEU A 122 9.57 -15.13 -17.54
C LEU A 122 8.23 -14.44 -17.29
N VAL A 123 7.88 -14.24 -16.03
CA VAL A 123 6.58 -13.70 -15.63
C VAL A 123 6.79 -12.42 -14.85
N PHE A 124 6.25 -11.31 -15.37
CA PHE A 124 6.45 -9.98 -14.81
C PHE A 124 5.19 -9.45 -14.13
N ALA A 125 5.39 -8.76 -13.01
CA ALA A 125 4.37 -7.93 -12.38
C ALA A 125 3.94 -6.78 -13.30
N SER A 126 2.74 -6.25 -13.05
CA SER A 126 2.16 -5.18 -13.85
C SER A 126 3.07 -3.94 -13.89
N GLY A 127 3.48 -3.52 -15.08
CA GLY A 127 4.36 -2.36 -15.27
C GLY A 127 5.86 -2.62 -15.04
N HIS A 128 6.27 -3.86 -14.75
CA HIS A 128 7.68 -4.20 -14.49
C HIS A 128 8.44 -4.71 -15.72
N TYR A 129 7.74 -5.12 -16.79
CA TYR A 129 8.38 -5.41 -18.08
C TYR A 129 8.53 -4.15 -18.92
N ASP A 130 9.69 -3.51 -18.85
CA ASP A 130 10.05 -2.35 -19.66
C ASP A 130 11.49 -2.45 -20.20
N PRO A 131 11.72 -3.26 -21.25
CA PRO A 131 13.06 -3.55 -21.76
C PRO A 131 13.77 -2.34 -22.41
N GLN A 132 13.10 -1.19 -22.49
CA GLN A 132 13.66 0.04 -23.05
C GLN A 132 14.26 0.95 -21.97
N THR A 133 13.96 0.71 -20.69
CA THR A 133 14.54 1.48 -19.58
C THR A 133 15.72 0.74 -18.96
N PRO A 134 16.71 1.46 -18.38
CA PRO A 134 17.82 0.82 -17.66
C PRO A 134 17.34 -0.11 -16.54
N ARG A 135 16.27 0.28 -15.83
CA ARG A 135 15.70 -0.52 -14.74
C ARG A 135 15.06 -1.82 -15.26
N GLY A 136 14.29 -1.75 -16.34
CA GLY A 136 13.67 -2.96 -16.91
C GLY A 136 14.67 -3.85 -17.66
N GLN A 137 15.75 -3.30 -18.22
CA GLN A 137 16.86 -4.09 -18.76
C GLN A 137 17.63 -4.82 -17.67
N HIS A 138 17.85 -4.17 -16.53
CA HIS A 138 18.46 -4.79 -15.36
C HIS A 138 17.62 -5.96 -14.84
N LEU A 139 16.33 -5.73 -14.60
CA LEU A 139 15.39 -6.78 -14.19
C LEU A 139 15.33 -7.93 -15.21
N LEU A 140 15.24 -7.61 -16.50
CA LEU A 140 15.24 -8.64 -17.55
C LEU A 140 16.54 -9.45 -17.58
N ALA A 141 17.70 -8.81 -17.37
CA ALA A 141 18.97 -9.51 -17.29
C ALA A 141 19.06 -10.42 -16.04
N HIS A 142 18.50 -9.99 -14.92
CA HIS A 142 18.37 -10.80 -13.70
C HIS A 142 17.60 -12.10 -14.01
N GLU A 143 16.40 -11.96 -14.58
CA GLU A 143 15.55 -13.11 -14.89
C GLU A 143 16.13 -14.04 -15.97
N LEU A 144 16.79 -13.48 -17.00
CA LEU A 144 17.46 -14.28 -18.04
C LEU A 144 18.66 -15.07 -17.50
N THR A 145 19.25 -14.62 -16.39
CA THR A 145 20.31 -15.40 -15.73
C THR A 145 19.75 -16.70 -15.17
N HIS A 146 18.55 -16.66 -14.58
CA HIS A 146 17.87 -17.85 -14.09
C HIS A 146 17.50 -18.83 -15.21
N VAL A 147 17.12 -18.34 -16.40
CA VAL A 147 16.90 -19.19 -17.58
C VAL A 147 18.15 -19.99 -17.95
N ILE A 148 19.34 -19.37 -17.90
CA ILE A 148 20.60 -20.06 -18.18
C ILE A 148 20.92 -21.06 -17.06
N GLN A 149 20.76 -20.67 -15.81
CA GLN A 149 21.01 -21.54 -14.65
C GLN A 149 20.14 -22.81 -14.70
N GLN A 150 18.89 -22.71 -15.16
CA GLN A 150 17.92 -23.82 -15.21
C GLN A 150 18.01 -24.71 -16.46
N ARG A 151 18.86 -24.38 -17.44
CA ARG A 151 18.89 -25.02 -18.77
C ARG A 151 19.16 -26.53 -18.75
N HIS A 152 19.80 -27.03 -17.69
CA HIS A 152 20.12 -28.44 -17.50
C HIS A 152 19.35 -29.13 -16.36
N ALA A 153 18.35 -28.46 -15.77
CA ALA A 153 17.46 -29.07 -14.79
C ALA A 153 16.54 -30.12 -15.46
N PRO A 154 16.27 -31.28 -14.83
CA PRO A 154 15.27 -32.21 -15.32
C PRO A 154 13.90 -31.53 -15.37
N ALA A 155 13.10 -31.77 -16.42
CA ALA A 155 11.74 -31.24 -16.50
C ALA A 155 10.94 -31.64 -15.25
N ALA A 156 10.36 -30.65 -14.56
CA ALA A 156 9.60 -30.87 -13.33
C ALA A 156 8.55 -31.99 -13.48
N ASP A 157 8.61 -32.97 -12.58
CA ASP A 157 7.52 -33.94 -12.42
C ASP A 157 6.31 -33.15 -11.87
N PRO A 158 5.11 -33.28 -12.47
CA PRO A 158 3.90 -32.60 -12.01
C PRO A 158 3.45 -32.96 -10.58
N GLN A 159 4.18 -33.85 -9.87
CA GLN A 159 3.97 -34.16 -8.46
C GLN A 159 5.02 -33.56 -7.49
N THR A 160 6.03 -32.84 -7.98
CA THR A 160 7.03 -32.19 -7.12
C THR A 160 6.58 -30.78 -6.76
N GLU A 161 6.60 -30.46 -5.46
CA GLU A 161 6.32 -29.11 -4.95
C GLU A 161 7.43 -28.16 -5.45
N LEU A 162 7.05 -27.08 -6.14
CA LEU A 162 7.99 -26.09 -6.66
C LEU A 162 8.50 -25.24 -5.51
N GLU A 163 9.78 -25.35 -5.18
CA GLU A 163 10.42 -24.47 -4.21
C GLU A 163 10.63 -23.06 -4.81
N VAL A 164 10.50 -22.03 -3.97
CA VAL A 164 10.76 -20.63 -4.35
C VAL A 164 12.08 -20.20 -3.72
N SER A 165 12.96 -19.58 -4.51
CA SER A 165 14.28 -19.14 -4.04
C SER A 165 14.19 -18.01 -3.01
N GLU A 166 15.20 -17.95 -2.14
CA GLU A 166 15.39 -16.87 -1.18
C GLU A 166 16.45 -15.88 -1.68
N PRO A 167 16.32 -14.56 -1.43
CA PRO A 167 17.27 -13.54 -1.92
C PRO A 167 18.74 -13.76 -1.52
N GLY A 168 18.97 -14.58 -0.49
CA GLY A 168 20.29 -14.97 -0.02
C GLY A 168 20.89 -16.19 -0.74
N ASP A 169 20.23 -16.76 -1.73
CA ASP A 169 20.72 -17.95 -2.43
C ASP A 169 21.88 -17.62 -3.38
N ALA A 170 22.73 -18.61 -3.65
CA ALA A 170 23.86 -18.43 -4.56
C ALA A 170 23.41 -18.08 -5.98
N ALA A 171 22.27 -18.63 -6.42
CA ALA A 171 21.66 -18.32 -7.72
C ALA A 171 21.19 -16.86 -7.81
N GLU A 172 20.56 -16.33 -6.75
CA GLU A 172 20.09 -14.95 -6.69
C GLU A 172 21.24 -13.93 -6.63
N ARG A 173 22.31 -14.23 -5.88
CA ARG A 173 23.50 -13.37 -5.85
C ARG A 173 24.21 -13.30 -7.21
N GLU A 174 24.27 -14.43 -7.90
CA GLU A 174 24.85 -14.48 -9.25
C GLU A 174 23.97 -13.75 -10.26
N ALA A 175 22.65 -13.97 -10.25
CA ALA A 175 21.69 -13.25 -11.10
C ALA A 175 21.79 -11.74 -10.93
N GLN A 176 21.90 -11.26 -9.68
CA GLN A 176 22.13 -9.85 -9.41
C GLN A 176 23.46 -9.35 -9.97
N SER A 177 24.57 -10.08 -9.74
CA SER A 177 25.90 -9.69 -10.24
C SER A 177 25.93 -9.63 -11.77
N VAL A 178 25.28 -10.58 -12.43
CA VAL A 178 25.19 -10.65 -13.90
C VAL A 178 24.31 -9.54 -14.44
N ALA A 179 23.18 -9.24 -13.79
CA ALA A 179 22.32 -8.12 -14.15
C ALA A 179 23.07 -6.77 -14.09
N ASP A 180 23.91 -6.58 -13.08
CA ASP A 180 24.76 -5.40 -12.93
C ASP A 180 25.79 -5.27 -14.06
N GLU A 181 26.43 -6.38 -14.45
CA GLU A 181 27.39 -6.41 -15.57
C GLU A 181 26.75 -6.15 -16.93
N VAL A 182 25.60 -6.77 -17.20
CA VAL A 182 24.84 -6.62 -18.44
C VAL A 182 24.34 -5.18 -18.58
N SER A 183 23.82 -4.61 -17.49
CA SER A 183 23.34 -3.23 -17.45
C SER A 183 24.46 -2.21 -17.61
N ALA A 184 25.68 -2.54 -17.15
CA ALA A 184 26.89 -1.76 -17.39
C ALA A 184 27.45 -1.93 -18.83
N GLY A 185 26.77 -2.69 -19.69
CA GLY A 185 27.19 -2.93 -21.06
C GLY A 185 28.41 -3.85 -21.18
N LYS A 186 28.69 -4.67 -20.18
CA LYS A 186 29.75 -5.70 -20.22
C LYS A 186 29.18 -7.02 -20.78
N ARG A 187 30.06 -7.97 -21.05
CA ARG A 187 29.67 -9.37 -21.31
C ARG A 187 29.75 -10.12 -19.99
N ALA A 188 28.71 -10.89 -19.69
CA ALA A 188 28.62 -11.66 -18.45
C ALA A 188 28.78 -13.16 -18.73
N SER A 189 29.34 -13.88 -17.76
CA SER A 189 29.41 -15.34 -17.74
C SER A 189 28.55 -15.86 -16.60
N VAL A 190 27.68 -16.84 -16.87
CA VAL A 190 26.80 -17.48 -15.89
C VAL A 190 27.26 -18.91 -15.66
N GLU A 191 27.37 -19.32 -14.40
CA GLU A 191 27.62 -20.71 -14.01
C GLU A 191 26.33 -21.53 -14.16
N GLU A 192 26.34 -22.53 -15.03
CA GLU A 192 25.26 -23.52 -15.13
C GLU A 192 25.25 -24.41 -13.88
N ARG A 193 24.09 -24.59 -13.22
CA ARG A 193 23.97 -25.46 -12.04
C ARG A 193 23.09 -26.66 -12.33
N ALA A 194 23.57 -27.85 -11.98
CA ALA A 194 22.79 -29.08 -11.99
C ALA A 194 22.06 -29.21 -10.64
N GLY A 195 20.85 -28.67 -10.55
CA GLY A 195 19.98 -28.70 -9.37
C GLY A 195 18.50 -28.58 -9.75
N GLU A 196 17.60 -28.87 -8.80
CA GLU A 196 16.15 -29.02 -8.96
C GLU A 196 15.42 -27.82 -9.61
N THR A 197 14.19 -28.04 -10.10
CA THR A 197 13.37 -27.00 -10.72
C THR A 197 12.79 -26.07 -9.64
N THR A 198 13.43 -24.92 -9.43
CA THR A 198 13.05 -23.90 -8.44
C THR A 198 12.52 -22.65 -9.14
N ILE A 199 11.50 -21.99 -8.58
CA ILE A 199 11.05 -20.66 -9.04
C ILE A 199 12.01 -19.61 -8.48
N HIS A 200 12.66 -18.86 -9.36
CA HIS A 200 13.52 -17.74 -8.96
C HIS A 200 12.75 -16.42 -9.01
N ARG A 201 12.77 -15.62 -7.94
CA ARG A 201 11.98 -14.37 -7.83
C ARG A 201 12.83 -13.15 -7.47
N ASP A 202 12.62 -12.04 -8.17
CA ASP A 202 13.16 -10.73 -7.76
C ASP A 202 12.18 -9.97 -6.84
N LEU A 203 12.66 -9.49 -5.69
CA LEU A 203 11.88 -8.67 -4.74
C LEU A 203 12.14 -7.15 -4.88
N GLY A 204 13.08 -6.73 -5.73
CA GLY A 204 13.46 -5.33 -5.89
C GLY A 204 14.22 -4.71 -4.71
N ASP A 205 14.82 -3.55 -4.94
CA ASP A 205 15.80 -2.88 -4.06
C ASP A 205 15.29 -2.45 -2.66
N THR A 206 14.01 -2.68 -2.31
CA THR A 206 13.42 -2.23 -1.03
C THR A 206 13.56 -3.22 0.14
N ALA A 207 14.10 -4.42 -0.08
CA ALA A 207 14.16 -5.48 0.94
C ALA A 207 15.58 -5.78 1.47
N ARG A 208 16.58 -4.98 1.12
CA ARG A 208 17.99 -5.22 1.47
C ARG A 208 18.39 -4.43 2.72
N ASP A 209 17.98 -4.90 3.90
CA ASP A 209 18.73 -4.78 5.16
C ASP A 209 17.94 -5.42 6.32
N VAL A 210 17.91 -6.75 6.37
CA VAL A 210 17.63 -7.48 7.62
C VAL A 210 18.50 -8.74 7.65
N GLY A 211 19.50 -8.73 8.53
CA GLY A 211 20.33 -9.90 8.82
C GLY A 211 20.86 -9.88 10.24
N ILE A 212 20.51 -10.94 11.00
CA ILE A 212 21.08 -11.44 12.27
C ILE A 212 20.61 -10.67 13.54
N GLY A 213 20.21 -11.28 14.67
CA GLY A 213 20.16 -12.68 15.10
C GLY A 213 19.37 -12.84 16.42
N LEU A 214 18.98 -14.09 16.71
CA LEU A 214 18.19 -14.55 17.86
C LEU A 214 18.87 -14.30 19.23
N GLY A 215 18.06 -13.97 20.24
CA GLY A 215 18.44 -13.96 21.66
C GLY A 215 17.24 -14.12 22.58
N ILE A 216 17.09 -15.30 23.17
CA ILE A 216 16.03 -15.77 24.06
C ILE A 216 16.10 -15.06 25.42
N GLY A 217 14.95 -14.69 25.99
CA GLY A 217 14.85 -14.29 27.40
C GLY A 217 13.40 -14.13 27.84
N GLY A 218 12.81 -15.19 28.41
CA GLY A 218 11.44 -15.20 28.91
C GLY A 218 11.22 -14.31 30.14
N GLY A 219 9.98 -13.83 30.27
CA GLY A 219 9.49 -13.11 31.44
C GLY A 219 7.99 -12.89 31.35
N LEU A 220 7.23 -13.60 32.20
CA LEU A 220 5.80 -13.46 32.41
C LEU A 220 5.36 -12.00 32.60
N VAL A 221 4.33 -11.55 31.87
CA VAL A 221 3.39 -10.53 32.35
C VAL A 221 1.97 -10.96 32.01
N LEU A 222 1.16 -11.09 33.07
CA LEU A 222 -0.24 -11.46 33.06
C LEU A 222 -1.13 -10.25 32.78
N VAL A 223 -2.10 -10.45 31.87
CA VAL A 223 -3.52 -10.02 31.91
C VAL A 223 -3.86 -8.53 31.93
N GLY A 224 -4.64 -8.12 30.92
CA GLY A 224 -5.48 -6.93 30.92
C GLY A 224 -6.45 -6.87 29.73
N LEU A 225 -7.51 -7.69 29.73
CA LEU A 225 -8.64 -7.58 28.80
C LEU A 225 -9.37 -6.23 28.98
N GLY A 226 -9.73 -5.57 27.87
CA GLY A 226 -10.47 -4.31 27.91
C GLY A 226 -11.16 -3.91 26.61
N ILE A 227 -12.11 -4.71 26.14
CA ILE A 227 -13.14 -4.28 25.17
C ILE A 227 -14.29 -3.66 25.98
N ALA A 228 -14.63 -2.38 25.74
CA ALA A 228 -15.90 -1.82 26.15
C ALA A 228 -16.49 -0.90 25.06
N TRP A 229 -17.60 -1.38 24.51
CA TRP A 229 -18.51 -0.76 23.54
C TRP A 229 -19.19 0.52 24.07
N LEU A 230 -19.57 1.43 23.16
CA LEU A 230 -20.59 2.44 23.41
C LEU A 230 -21.74 2.34 22.40
N ALA A 231 -22.87 1.79 22.85
CA ALA A 231 -24.20 2.38 22.68
C ALA A 231 -25.26 1.65 23.53
N GLY A 232 -25.90 2.38 24.46
CA GLY A 232 -27.33 2.25 24.76
C GLY A 232 -27.82 1.24 25.81
N ALA A 233 -28.20 1.80 26.96
CA ALA A 233 -29.26 1.36 27.88
C ALA A 233 -29.05 0.10 28.74
N PHE A 234 -28.70 0.29 30.01
CA PHE A 234 -29.38 -0.38 31.13
C PHE A 234 -29.36 0.52 32.37
N ASP A 235 -30.53 0.65 32.97
CA ASP A 235 -30.83 1.39 34.18
C ASP A 235 -30.43 0.55 35.40
N GLY A 236 -29.82 1.18 36.41
CA GLY A 236 -29.66 0.65 37.77
C GLY A 236 -28.52 -0.36 38.04
N ALA A 237 -27.39 0.12 38.58
CA ALA A 237 -26.86 -0.26 39.90
C ALA A 237 -25.32 -0.12 40.03
N LYS A 238 -24.94 0.71 41.02
CA LYS A 238 -23.72 0.69 41.87
C LYS A 238 -22.35 0.97 41.22
N LYS A 239 -21.84 2.14 41.64
CA LYS A 239 -20.46 2.62 41.59
C LYS A 239 -19.43 1.57 42.04
N SER A 240 -18.55 1.18 41.14
CA SER A 240 -17.16 0.83 41.45
C SER A 240 -16.28 1.61 40.48
N GLY A 241 -15.47 2.52 41.00
CA GLY A 241 -14.56 3.33 40.19
C GLY A 241 -13.49 2.44 39.55
N ALA A 242 -13.49 2.38 38.22
CA ALA A 242 -12.30 2.06 37.47
C ALA A 242 -11.49 3.35 37.35
N GLU A 243 -10.25 3.35 37.84
CA GLU A 243 -9.30 4.44 37.58
C GLU A 243 -9.01 4.48 36.07
N GLU A 244 -9.20 5.66 35.47
CA GLU A 244 -8.87 5.94 34.08
C GLU A 244 -7.34 5.93 33.96
N GLU A 245 -6.74 4.91 33.32
CA GLU A 245 -5.29 4.85 33.12
C GLU A 245 -4.81 6.11 32.39
N ASP A 246 -3.83 6.81 32.98
CA ASP A 246 -3.32 8.08 32.47
C ASP A 246 -2.52 7.86 31.17
N ALA A 247 -3.15 8.11 30.03
CA ALA A 247 -2.53 8.06 28.70
C ALA A 247 -1.32 9.00 28.53
N THR A 248 -0.99 9.82 29.53
CA THR A 248 0.20 10.68 29.57
C THR A 248 1.37 10.06 30.33
N ASN A 249 1.18 8.86 30.89
CA ASN A 249 2.22 8.08 31.54
C ASN A 249 3.14 7.41 30.51
N ILE A 250 3.82 8.22 29.71
CA ILE A 250 4.94 7.76 28.90
C ILE A 250 6.13 7.49 29.84
N ASP A 251 6.67 6.28 29.76
CA ASP A 251 7.99 5.96 30.27
C ASP A 251 9.01 6.92 29.66
N LYS A 252 10.13 7.18 30.35
CA LYS A 252 11.16 8.11 29.85
C LYS A 252 11.63 7.62 28.47
N PRO A 253 11.27 8.31 27.37
CA PRO A 253 11.57 7.76 26.07
C PRO A 253 13.09 7.79 25.82
N PRO A 254 13.64 6.83 25.05
CA PRO A 254 15.05 6.81 24.69
C PRO A 254 15.54 8.18 24.23
N HIS A 255 16.74 8.55 24.67
CA HIS A 255 17.44 9.78 24.30
C HIS A 255 16.74 11.10 24.70
N CYS A 256 15.57 11.06 25.34
CA CYS A 256 14.88 12.27 25.82
C CYS A 256 15.45 12.76 27.16
N GLY A 257 15.87 14.03 27.19
CA GLY A 257 16.28 14.73 28.42
C GLY A 257 15.08 15.16 29.29
N GLU A 258 15.32 15.39 30.58
CA GLU A 258 14.26 15.79 31.54
C GLU A 258 13.52 17.07 31.12
N ARG A 259 14.23 18.04 30.56
CA ARG A 259 13.61 19.30 30.08
C ARG A 259 12.66 19.07 28.91
N GLN A 260 12.97 18.13 28.03
CA GLN A 260 12.09 17.76 26.91
C GLN A 260 10.85 17.04 27.47
N LEU A 261 11.05 16.09 28.39
CA LEU A 261 9.95 15.35 29.02
C LEU A 261 8.97 16.27 29.76
N LYS A 262 9.48 17.28 30.47
CA LYS A 262 8.67 18.29 31.17
C LYS A 262 7.78 19.13 30.24
N LYS A 263 8.18 19.27 28.96
CA LYS A 263 7.35 19.93 27.93
C LYS A 263 6.43 18.95 27.20
N LEU A 264 6.90 17.74 26.95
CA LEU A 264 6.21 16.73 26.15
C LEU A 264 4.95 16.20 26.85
N LYS A 265 5.04 15.79 28.12
CA LYS A 265 3.91 15.23 28.87
C LYS A 265 2.66 16.13 28.88
N PRO A 266 2.75 17.41 29.27
CA PRO A 266 1.58 18.30 29.23
C PRO A 266 1.12 18.60 27.79
N ALA A 267 2.02 18.56 26.80
CA ALA A 267 1.64 18.76 25.40
C ALA A 267 0.82 17.57 24.85
N LEU A 268 1.19 16.33 25.17
CA LEU A 268 0.41 15.13 24.82
C LEU A 268 -0.98 15.15 25.47
N ALA A 269 -1.05 15.47 26.77
CA ALA A 269 -2.32 15.61 27.48
C ALA A 269 -3.25 16.64 26.80
N LYS A 270 -2.68 17.78 26.42
CA LYS A 270 -3.41 18.85 25.73
C LYS A 270 -3.80 18.45 24.31
N ALA A 271 -2.96 17.71 23.59
CA ALA A 271 -3.27 17.18 22.26
C ALA A 271 -4.47 16.23 22.32
N ILE A 272 -4.49 15.27 23.25
CA ILE A 272 -5.64 14.37 23.48
C ILE A 272 -6.91 15.19 23.75
N THR A 273 -6.82 16.22 24.58
CA THR A 273 -7.96 17.09 24.90
C THR A 273 -8.49 17.82 23.66
N TRP A 274 -7.59 18.38 22.84
CA TRP A 274 -7.96 19.07 21.61
C TRP A 274 -8.61 18.14 20.60
N VAL A 275 -8.01 16.97 20.38
CA VAL A 275 -8.50 15.98 19.42
C VAL A 275 -9.87 15.46 19.84
N LYS A 276 -10.09 15.14 21.14
CA LYS A 276 -11.41 14.76 21.67
C LYS A 276 -12.47 15.85 21.44
N ALA A 277 -12.13 17.11 21.73
CA ALA A 277 -13.05 18.24 21.54
C ALA A 277 -13.40 18.47 20.07
N ALA A 278 -12.40 18.40 19.18
CA ALA A 278 -12.59 18.53 17.74
C ALA A 278 -13.45 17.38 17.18
N LEU A 279 -13.17 16.12 17.58
CA LEU A 279 -13.93 14.95 17.16
C LEU A 279 -15.41 15.08 17.54
N ALA A 280 -15.71 15.48 18.77
CA ALA A 280 -17.09 15.68 19.22
C ALA A 280 -17.83 16.75 18.39
N LYS A 281 -17.15 17.86 18.07
CA LYS A 281 -17.72 18.92 17.22
C LYS A 281 -17.97 18.46 15.78
N VAL A 282 -17.07 17.68 15.19
CA VAL A 282 -17.24 17.11 13.85
C VAL A 282 -18.38 16.08 13.83
N GLN A 283 -18.47 15.23 14.84
CA GLN A 283 -19.58 14.27 14.98
C GLN A 283 -20.93 14.98 15.13
N ALA A 284 -21.00 16.06 15.92
CA ALA A 284 -22.20 16.89 16.04
C ALA A 284 -22.58 17.57 14.71
N PHE A 285 -21.59 18.01 13.94
CA PHE A 285 -21.81 18.53 12.58
C PHE A 285 -22.38 17.45 11.66
N LEU A 286 -21.79 16.25 11.61
CA LEU A 286 -22.27 15.14 10.78
C LEU A 286 -23.69 14.70 11.15
N ALA A 287 -24.05 14.74 12.43
CA ALA A 287 -25.41 14.42 12.88
C ALA A 287 -26.45 15.47 12.44
N ASN A 288 -26.08 16.75 12.38
CA ASN A 288 -26.96 17.83 11.95
C ASN A 288 -26.20 19.02 11.32
N PRO A 289 -25.84 18.94 10.03
CA PRO A 289 -25.03 19.97 9.37
C PRO A 289 -25.70 21.35 9.29
N ALA A 290 -27.04 21.38 9.35
CA ALA A 290 -27.84 22.60 9.24
C ALA A 290 -28.02 23.34 10.59
N SER A 291 -27.60 22.73 11.71
CA SER A 291 -27.75 23.33 13.03
C SER A 291 -26.95 24.64 13.17
N PRO A 292 -27.53 25.73 13.69
CA PRO A 292 -26.79 26.96 14.00
C PRO A 292 -25.63 26.73 14.97
N ALA A 293 -25.72 25.75 15.87
CA ALA A 293 -24.64 25.38 16.78
C ALA A 293 -23.38 24.87 16.05
N ASN A 294 -23.55 24.38 14.82
CA ASN A 294 -22.47 23.84 14.00
C ASN A 294 -21.96 24.84 12.96
N ALA A 295 -22.44 26.10 12.96
CA ALA A 295 -22.06 27.12 11.98
C ALA A 295 -20.54 27.35 11.95
N TYR A 296 -19.88 27.32 13.11
CA TYR A 296 -18.43 27.48 13.20
C TYR A 296 -17.67 26.30 12.56
N VAL A 297 -18.08 25.06 12.83
CA VAL A 297 -17.47 23.86 12.19
C VAL A 297 -17.63 23.93 10.68
N LYS A 298 -18.84 24.26 10.21
CA LYS A 298 -19.15 24.46 8.80
C LYS A 298 -18.26 25.53 8.17
N GLN A 299 -18.13 26.68 8.82
CA GLN A 299 -17.27 27.77 8.37
C GLN A 299 -15.81 27.35 8.24
N ARG A 300 -15.26 26.65 9.24
CA ARG A 300 -13.86 26.21 9.22
C ARG A 300 -13.61 25.09 8.21
N LEU A 301 -14.56 24.19 7.98
CA LEU A 301 -14.48 23.19 6.90
C LEU A 301 -14.44 23.86 5.51
N ALA A 302 -15.32 24.83 5.27
CA ALA A 302 -15.38 25.58 4.01
C ALA A 302 -14.19 26.51 3.76
N ALA A 303 -13.40 26.81 4.80
CA ALA A 303 -12.31 27.78 4.70
C ALA A 303 -11.23 27.31 3.73
N LYS A 304 -10.72 28.25 2.92
CA LYS A 304 -9.72 27.98 1.88
C LYS A 304 -8.39 27.50 2.44
N ASP A 305 -8.01 28.01 3.61
CA ASP A 305 -6.83 27.62 4.40
C ASP A 305 -7.06 26.32 5.22
N ARG A 306 -8.16 25.60 4.97
CA ARG A 306 -8.50 24.32 5.60
C ARG A 306 -8.85 23.30 4.53
N PHE A 307 -10.12 22.91 4.39
CA PHE A 307 -10.55 21.83 3.48
C PHE A 307 -11.27 22.32 2.22
N SER A 308 -11.54 23.62 2.10
CA SER A 308 -12.23 24.21 0.94
C SER A 308 -13.62 23.62 0.64
N SER A 309 -14.22 22.88 1.58
CA SER A 309 -15.48 22.14 1.40
C SER A 309 -16.12 21.82 2.75
N ASP A 310 -17.43 22.01 2.87
CA ASP A 310 -18.21 21.77 4.09
C ASP A 310 -19.22 20.62 3.94
N THR A 311 -19.01 19.74 2.97
CA THR A 311 -19.92 18.62 2.75
C THR A 311 -19.82 17.57 3.87
N PRO A 312 -20.90 16.79 4.13
CA PRO A 312 -20.82 15.65 5.05
C PRO A 312 -19.77 14.61 4.64
N GLU A 313 -19.49 14.46 3.34
CA GLU A 313 -18.44 13.58 2.84
C GLU A 313 -17.04 14.04 3.27
N THR A 314 -16.72 15.32 3.07
CA THR A 314 -15.48 15.95 3.56
C THR A 314 -15.36 15.79 5.08
N ALA A 315 -16.42 16.14 5.82
CA ALA A 315 -16.44 16.01 7.27
C ALA A 315 -16.28 14.55 7.74
N GLY A 316 -16.78 13.58 6.98
CA GLY A 316 -16.61 12.15 7.25
C GLY A 316 -15.15 11.69 7.11
N VAL A 317 -14.44 12.18 6.09
CA VAL A 317 -12.98 11.93 5.94
C VAL A 317 -12.22 12.55 7.11
N VAL A 318 -12.51 13.82 7.44
CA VAL A 318 -11.90 14.52 8.58
C VAL A 318 -12.17 13.77 9.90
N GLN A 319 -13.40 13.30 10.12
CA GLN A 319 -13.74 12.50 11.31
C GLN A 319 -12.87 11.24 11.42
N ARG A 320 -12.66 10.50 10.32
CA ARG A 320 -11.81 9.29 10.32
C ARG A 320 -10.38 9.61 10.69
N VAL A 321 -9.79 10.66 10.10
CA VAL A 321 -8.42 11.08 10.40
C VAL A 321 -8.29 11.51 11.87
N ILE A 322 -9.19 12.36 12.38
CA ILE A 322 -9.19 12.78 13.80
C ILE A 322 -9.37 11.57 14.74
N SER A 323 -10.23 10.62 14.37
CA SER A 323 -10.46 9.41 15.17
C SER A 323 -9.21 8.55 15.27
N GLN A 324 -8.46 8.42 14.17
CA GLN A 324 -7.19 7.69 14.14
C GLN A 324 -6.11 8.39 14.97
N ILE A 325 -5.95 9.71 14.81
CA ILE A 325 -5.04 10.51 15.63
C ILE A 325 -5.34 10.29 17.11
N LEU A 326 -6.63 10.29 17.50
CA LEU A 326 -7.02 10.04 18.89
C LEU A 326 -6.57 8.64 19.35
N ARG A 327 -6.84 7.60 18.56
CA ARG A 327 -6.46 6.22 18.93
C ARG A 327 -4.95 6.08 19.08
N LEU A 328 -4.18 6.69 18.19
CA LEU A 328 -2.72 6.70 18.25
C LEU A 328 -2.21 7.45 19.49
N LEU A 329 -2.75 8.64 19.77
CA LEU A 329 -2.36 9.43 20.95
C LEU A 329 -2.69 8.74 22.28
N THR A 330 -3.73 7.90 22.30
CA THR A 330 -4.14 7.14 23.49
C THR A 330 -3.62 5.70 23.49
N SER A 331 -2.86 5.30 22.46
CA SER A 331 -2.29 3.95 22.37
C SER A 331 -1.10 3.81 23.30
N GLN A 332 -1.03 2.71 24.03
CA GLN A 332 0.16 2.36 24.83
C GLN A 332 1.29 1.75 23.98
N ASN A 333 1.03 1.39 22.73
CA ASN A 333 2.01 0.75 21.84
C ASN A 333 2.85 1.75 21.04
N LEU A 334 2.52 3.04 21.10
CA LEU A 334 3.29 4.06 20.39
C LEU A 334 4.53 4.43 21.21
N THR A 335 5.70 4.23 20.62
CA THR A 335 6.98 4.58 21.25
C THR A 335 7.43 5.98 20.83
N TYR A 336 8.22 6.64 21.67
CA TYR A 336 8.80 7.94 21.36
C TYR A 336 10.33 7.86 21.47
N GLU A 337 11.04 8.62 20.64
CA GLU A 337 12.50 8.76 20.74
C GLU A 337 12.86 10.24 20.55
N CYS A 338 13.88 10.75 21.25
CA CYS A 338 14.35 12.12 21.02
C CYS A 338 15.70 12.13 20.29
N HIS A 339 15.77 12.73 19.10
CA HIS A 339 17.00 12.75 18.31
C HIS A 339 17.58 14.16 18.15
N THR A 340 18.90 14.23 17.95
CA THR A 340 19.58 15.46 17.55
C THR A 340 19.84 15.48 16.05
N ALA A 341 19.97 16.68 15.47
CA ALA A 341 20.32 16.86 14.06
C ALA A 341 21.72 16.31 13.68
N LYS A 342 22.54 15.91 14.67
CA LYS A 342 23.86 15.31 14.44
C LYS A 342 23.79 13.79 14.29
N GLU A 343 22.84 13.16 14.98
CA GLU A 343 22.64 11.71 15.00
C GLU A 343 21.63 11.29 13.93
N ASP A 344 20.73 12.21 13.57
CA ASP A 344 19.65 12.00 12.63
C ASP A 344 19.53 13.20 11.68
N ASN A 345 19.83 12.97 10.40
CA ASN A 345 19.81 14.01 9.37
C ASN A 345 18.39 14.57 9.15
N LEU A 346 17.34 13.75 9.34
CA LEU A 346 15.94 14.20 9.23
C LEU A 346 15.61 15.21 10.32
N CYS A 347 16.22 15.08 11.50
CA CYS A 347 16.11 16.08 12.56
C CYS A 347 16.85 17.39 12.27
N GLY A 348 17.68 17.44 11.23
CA GLY A 348 18.17 18.69 10.63
C GLY A 348 17.08 19.47 9.90
N LEU A 349 16.07 18.77 9.38
CA LEU A 349 15.01 19.32 8.53
C LEU A 349 13.72 19.57 9.33
N GLY A 350 13.23 18.58 10.08
CA GLY A 350 11.92 18.62 10.75
C GLY A 350 11.91 18.93 12.25
N ALA A 351 10.71 19.10 12.80
CA ALA A 351 10.46 19.19 14.24
C ALA A 351 10.24 17.81 14.87
N ALA A 352 9.63 16.90 14.14
CA ALA A 352 9.48 15.49 14.47
C ALA A 352 9.19 14.71 13.17
N TYR A 353 9.10 13.39 13.25
CA TYR A 353 8.61 12.52 12.17
C TYR A 353 8.16 11.16 12.71
N VAL A 354 7.41 10.41 11.91
CA VAL A 354 6.93 9.06 12.28
C VAL A 354 7.68 7.98 11.51
N LYS A 355 8.27 7.02 12.24
CA LYS A 355 8.82 5.78 11.67
C LYS A 355 7.69 4.79 11.45
N ARG A 356 7.22 4.68 10.20
CA ARG A 356 6.08 3.82 9.82
C ARG A 356 6.26 2.33 10.16
N SER A 357 7.49 1.83 10.15
CA SER A 357 7.78 0.41 10.42
C SER A 357 7.79 0.03 11.90
N ALA A 358 7.93 1.01 12.81
CA ALA A 358 8.19 0.75 14.23
C ALA A 358 7.13 1.33 15.18
N GLN A 359 6.09 2.00 14.66
CA GLN A 359 5.13 2.76 15.47
C GLN A 359 5.84 3.71 16.45
N THR A 360 6.92 4.34 15.97
CA THR A 360 7.78 5.22 16.77
C THR A 360 7.68 6.65 16.26
N VAL A 361 7.42 7.60 17.15
CA VAL A 361 7.49 9.04 16.87
C VAL A 361 8.85 9.57 17.30
N VAL A 362 9.62 10.09 16.35
CA VAL A 362 10.91 10.72 16.62
C VAL A 362 10.71 12.22 16.83
N LEU A 363 11.13 12.72 17.99
CA LEU A 363 11.01 14.09 18.42
C LEU A 363 12.35 14.80 18.28
N CYS A 364 12.44 15.73 17.33
CA CYS A 364 13.69 16.44 17.06
C CYS A 364 13.87 17.65 17.97
N GLY A 365 15.12 18.09 18.13
CA GLY A 365 15.45 19.25 18.97
C GLY A 365 14.71 20.55 18.59
N LYS A 366 14.31 20.73 17.33
CA LYS A 366 13.56 21.91 16.86
C LYS A 366 12.20 22.05 17.56
N LEU A 367 11.49 20.94 17.81
CA LEU A 367 10.17 20.92 18.47
C LEU A 367 10.17 21.66 19.82
N PHE A 368 11.28 21.59 20.54
CA PHE A 368 11.37 22.13 21.90
C PHE A 368 11.88 23.58 21.96
N LYS A 369 12.13 24.22 20.81
CA LYS A 369 12.57 25.63 20.73
C LYS A 369 11.44 26.60 21.11
N PRO A 370 11.76 27.81 21.62
CA PRO A 370 10.76 28.85 21.86
C PRO A 370 9.98 29.20 20.58
N GLY A 371 8.68 29.44 20.70
CA GLY A 371 7.81 29.80 19.57
C GLY A 371 7.13 28.62 18.86
N MET A 372 7.58 27.38 19.11
CA MET A 372 6.92 26.19 18.57
C MET A 372 5.63 25.87 19.33
N ASN A 373 4.63 25.37 18.60
CA ASN A 373 3.39 24.86 19.18
C ASN A 373 3.45 23.33 19.24
N ILE A 374 4.08 22.81 20.30
CA ILE A 374 4.31 21.36 20.46
C ILE A 374 3.01 20.56 20.35
N VAL A 375 1.87 21.11 20.80
CA VAL A 375 0.58 20.40 20.74
C VAL A 375 0.13 20.21 19.30
N ARG A 376 0.16 21.27 18.50
CA ARG A 376 -0.19 21.22 17.08
C ARG A 376 0.80 20.34 16.31
N ASP A 377 2.10 20.53 16.54
CA ASP A 377 3.13 19.79 15.82
C ASP A 377 3.05 18.28 16.14
N LEU A 378 2.69 17.89 17.36
CA LEU A 378 2.36 16.48 17.67
C LEU A 378 1.16 16.02 16.83
N ILE A 379 0.04 16.75 16.83
CA ILE A 379 -1.14 16.36 16.04
C ILE A 379 -0.79 16.25 14.54
N HIS A 380 0.05 17.14 14.03
CA HIS A 380 0.59 17.09 12.67
C HIS A 380 1.31 15.76 12.42
N GLU A 381 2.31 15.41 13.24
CA GLU A 381 3.05 14.15 13.04
C GLU A 381 2.16 12.92 13.14
N PHE A 382 1.24 12.92 14.10
CA PHE A 382 0.29 11.83 14.26
C PHE A 382 -0.65 11.69 13.06
N SER A 383 -0.84 12.76 12.29
CA SER A 383 -1.59 12.69 11.03
C SER A 383 -0.83 11.87 9.98
N HIS A 384 0.51 11.84 9.98
CA HIS A 384 1.29 10.96 9.10
C HIS A 384 1.29 9.48 9.52
N ALA A 385 1.02 9.22 10.79
CA ALA A 385 0.87 7.87 11.35
C ALA A 385 -0.49 7.23 11.01
N VAL A 386 -1.43 8.00 10.46
CA VAL A 386 -2.70 7.50 9.93
C VAL A 386 -2.39 6.62 8.73
N THR A 387 -2.64 5.33 8.88
CA THR A 387 -2.40 4.29 7.87
C THR A 387 -3.71 3.82 7.27
N GLY A 388 -3.69 3.38 6.01
CA GLY A 388 -4.87 2.83 5.31
C GLY A 388 -5.45 3.78 4.25
N GLY A 389 -5.42 3.37 2.99
CA GLY A 389 -5.90 4.16 1.86
C GLY A 389 -4.94 5.28 1.46
N ALA A 390 -5.50 6.46 1.11
CA ALA A 390 -4.72 7.62 0.69
C ALA A 390 -3.79 8.14 1.80
N GLU A 391 -2.55 8.49 1.43
CA GLU A 391 -1.53 8.98 2.37
C GLU A 391 -1.77 10.43 2.79
N VAL A 392 -1.74 10.69 4.10
CA VAL A 392 -1.66 12.05 4.65
C VAL A 392 -0.21 12.52 4.63
N ALA A 393 0.08 13.52 3.82
CA ALA A 393 1.42 14.00 3.52
C ALA A 393 1.60 15.50 3.86
N ASP A 394 2.83 15.97 3.76
CA ASP A 394 3.15 17.39 3.85
C ASP A 394 2.88 18.07 2.50
N ARG A 395 1.67 18.59 2.33
CA ARG A 395 1.28 19.30 1.08
C ARG A 395 1.40 20.80 1.22
N ALA A 396 1.20 21.32 2.43
CA ALA A 396 1.34 22.73 2.76
C ALA A 396 1.51 22.92 4.26
N TYR A 397 2.25 23.95 4.67
CA TYR A 397 2.34 24.41 6.06
C TYR A 397 1.66 25.77 6.27
N GLU A 398 1.32 26.10 7.53
CA GLU A 398 0.90 27.46 7.89
C GLU A 398 1.98 28.48 7.47
N GLY A 399 1.55 29.63 6.92
CA GLY A 399 2.44 30.64 6.36
C GLY A 399 2.93 30.36 4.93
N GLU A 400 2.65 29.19 4.34
CA GLU A 400 2.88 28.95 2.92
C GLU A 400 1.73 29.47 2.06
N ARG A 401 2.05 29.99 0.87
CA ARG A 401 1.04 30.49 -0.09
C ARG A 401 0.08 29.40 -0.57
N VAL A 402 0.55 28.16 -0.61
CA VAL A 402 -0.19 27.04 -1.20
C VAL A 402 -1.30 26.53 -0.27
N LEU A 403 -1.23 26.77 1.04
CA LEU A 403 -2.20 26.26 2.01
C LEU A 403 -3.64 26.70 1.67
N SER A 404 -3.84 27.96 1.29
CA SER A 404 -5.16 28.49 0.90
C SER A 404 -5.57 28.14 -0.54
N ARG A 405 -4.71 27.42 -1.26
CA ARG A 405 -4.88 27.03 -2.66
C ARG A 405 -4.94 25.52 -2.85
N LEU A 406 -4.90 24.75 -1.77
CA LEU A 406 -5.12 23.32 -1.82
C LEU A 406 -6.55 23.03 -2.32
N THR A 407 -6.65 22.05 -3.20
CA THR A 407 -7.92 21.38 -3.49
C THR A 407 -8.43 20.66 -2.23
N THR A 408 -9.70 20.27 -2.21
CA THR A 408 -10.25 19.52 -1.07
C THR A 408 -9.51 18.19 -0.85
N ASP A 409 -9.17 17.47 -1.90
CA ASP A 409 -8.45 16.18 -1.78
C ASP A 409 -7.02 16.36 -1.26
N GLU A 410 -6.32 17.41 -1.72
CA GLU A 410 -5.03 17.79 -1.17
C GLU A 410 -5.13 18.15 0.30
N ALA A 411 -6.11 18.97 0.69
CA ALA A 411 -6.28 19.37 2.08
C ALA A 411 -6.67 18.20 2.99
N LEU A 412 -7.54 17.30 2.53
CA LEU A 412 -7.92 16.08 3.26
C LEU A 412 -6.73 15.13 3.47
N THR A 413 -5.72 15.24 2.62
CA THR A 413 -4.47 14.49 2.72
C THR A 413 -3.27 15.36 3.07
N ASN A 414 -3.50 16.50 3.74
CA ASN A 414 -2.46 17.37 4.26
C ASN A 414 -2.44 17.33 5.80
N ALA A 415 -1.31 16.95 6.40
CA ALA A 415 -1.18 16.85 7.85
C ALA A 415 -1.46 18.18 8.57
N GLU A 416 -0.94 19.28 8.03
CA GLU A 416 -1.14 20.61 8.61
C GLU A 416 -2.62 21.04 8.61
N SER A 417 -3.37 20.71 7.55
CA SER A 417 -4.79 21.06 7.45
C SER A 417 -5.59 20.43 8.61
N HIS A 418 -5.27 19.18 8.98
CA HIS A 418 -5.89 18.51 10.13
C HIS A 418 -5.45 19.13 11.45
N ALA A 419 -4.15 19.36 11.65
CA ALA A 419 -3.63 19.92 12.89
C ALA A 419 -4.19 21.32 13.20
N GLU A 420 -4.20 22.18 12.20
CA GLU A 420 -4.75 23.53 12.30
C GLU A 420 -6.27 23.54 12.48
N PHE A 421 -7.00 22.63 11.81
CA PHE A 421 -8.45 22.49 12.00
C PHE A 421 -8.81 21.98 13.40
N ILE A 422 -8.08 20.99 13.93
CA ILE A 422 -8.27 20.49 15.29
C ILE A 422 -8.02 21.62 16.30
N GLN A 423 -6.95 22.40 16.11
CA GLN A 423 -6.68 23.54 16.97
C GLN A 423 -7.77 24.62 16.86
N ASP A 424 -8.24 24.95 15.65
CA ASP A 424 -9.36 25.88 15.46
C ASP A 424 -10.57 25.45 16.28
N LEU A 425 -10.97 24.18 16.16
CA LEU A 425 -12.11 23.65 16.87
C LEU A 425 -11.89 23.59 18.38
N ALA A 426 -10.70 23.25 18.85
CA ALA A 426 -10.41 23.17 20.27
C ALA A 426 -10.37 24.55 20.95
N GLU A 427 -9.82 25.56 20.27
CA GLU A 427 -9.59 26.90 20.82
C GLU A 427 -10.59 27.97 20.33
N ASN A 428 -11.48 27.62 19.41
CA ASN A 428 -12.40 28.52 18.71
C ASN A 428 -11.68 29.68 17.97
N ARG A 429 -10.60 29.37 17.23
CA ARG A 429 -9.84 30.39 16.49
C ARG A 429 -10.60 30.90 15.25
N PRO A 430 -10.62 32.22 15.00
CA PRO A 430 -11.35 32.78 13.86
C PRO A 430 -10.63 32.64 12.50
N ALA A 431 -9.30 32.53 12.49
CA ALA A 431 -8.47 32.47 11.27
C ALA A 431 -7.07 31.89 11.56
N ALA A 432 -6.31 31.59 10.49
CA ALA A 432 -4.89 31.28 10.56
C ALA A 432 -4.11 32.38 11.31
N THR A 433 -3.14 31.95 12.11
CA THR A 433 -2.31 32.81 12.96
C THR A 433 -1.11 33.37 12.24
N THR A 434 -0.61 32.67 11.22
CA THR A 434 0.55 33.06 10.42
C THR A 434 0.14 33.28 8.96
N PRO A 435 -0.02 34.53 8.49
CA PRO A 435 -0.37 34.79 7.10
C PRO A 435 0.79 34.48 6.15
N ALA A 436 0.48 34.00 4.95
CA ALA A 436 1.46 33.87 3.88
C ALA A 436 2.00 35.25 3.46
N PRO A 437 3.18 35.31 2.80
CA PRO A 437 3.76 36.58 2.37
C PRO A 437 2.81 37.36 1.44
N ALA A 438 2.73 38.68 1.64
CA ALA A 438 1.87 39.57 0.86
C ALA A 438 2.57 40.02 -0.43
N ASP A 439 2.43 39.23 -1.49
CA ASP A 439 3.05 39.49 -2.79
C ASP A 439 2.48 40.74 -3.50
N GLN A 440 3.34 41.41 -4.29
CA GLN A 440 2.94 42.56 -5.09
C GLN A 440 2.70 42.12 -6.54
N ILE A 441 1.47 41.74 -6.88
CA ILE A 441 1.13 41.28 -8.23
C ILE A 441 0.38 42.37 -8.99
N ILE A 442 1.08 43.04 -9.91
CA ILE A 442 0.57 44.11 -10.77
C ILE A 442 0.14 43.49 -12.11
N CYS A 443 -1.06 42.93 -12.15
CA CYS A 443 -1.65 42.23 -13.29
C CYS A 443 -3.16 42.49 -13.37
N GLU A 444 -3.77 42.25 -14.53
CA GLU A 444 -5.24 42.11 -14.62
C GLU A 444 -5.72 40.90 -13.80
N ASP A 445 -6.97 40.93 -13.32
CA ASP A 445 -7.51 39.95 -12.36
C ASP A 445 -7.33 38.49 -12.80
N ALA A 446 -7.58 38.18 -14.08
CA ALA A 446 -7.42 36.83 -14.61
C ALA A 446 -5.96 36.34 -14.56
N SER A 447 -5.00 37.18 -14.95
CA SER A 447 -3.57 36.84 -14.90
C SER A 447 -3.03 36.85 -13.48
N LYS A 448 -3.59 37.70 -12.60
CA LYS A 448 -3.20 37.81 -11.20
C LYS A 448 -3.38 36.49 -10.45
N GLU A 449 -4.50 35.81 -10.64
CA GLU A 449 -4.71 34.48 -10.02
C GLU A 449 -3.77 33.42 -10.57
N LEU A 450 -3.47 33.44 -11.88
CA LEU A 450 -2.52 32.51 -12.47
C LEU A 450 -1.10 32.69 -11.91
N VAL A 451 -0.66 33.94 -11.75
CA VAL A 451 0.63 34.27 -11.14
C VAL A 451 0.68 33.84 -9.68
N ALA A 452 -0.37 34.15 -8.91
CA ALA A 452 -0.44 33.79 -7.50
C ALA A 452 -0.44 32.27 -7.29
N ASP A 453 -1.17 31.51 -8.12
CA ASP A 453 -1.17 30.05 -8.08
C ASP A 453 0.20 29.46 -8.47
N ALA A 454 0.79 29.93 -9.58
CA ALA A 454 2.11 29.45 -10.03
C ALA A 454 3.20 29.73 -8.99
N LEU A 455 3.20 30.91 -8.36
CA LEU A 455 4.15 31.25 -7.28
C LEU A 455 3.94 30.37 -6.04
N ALA A 456 2.69 30.13 -5.65
CA ALA A 456 2.38 29.28 -4.50
C ALA A 456 2.87 27.84 -4.72
N ARG A 457 2.61 27.29 -5.90
CA ARG A 457 3.07 25.95 -6.28
C ARG A 457 4.59 25.90 -6.46
N ALA A 458 5.21 26.93 -7.04
CA ALA A 458 6.66 27.05 -7.14
C ALA A 458 7.35 27.03 -5.77
N GLN A 459 6.82 27.75 -4.77
CA GLN A 459 7.31 27.68 -3.40
C GLN A 459 7.31 26.24 -2.89
N ARG A 460 6.16 25.55 -2.98
CA ARG A 460 6.06 24.19 -2.45
C ARG A 460 6.92 23.19 -3.21
N TRP A 461 6.97 23.29 -4.54
CA TRP A 461 7.80 22.42 -5.37
C TRP A 461 9.28 22.59 -5.02
N ASN A 462 9.74 23.83 -4.83
CA ASN A 462 11.11 24.07 -4.39
C ASN A 462 11.40 23.49 -2.99
N THR A 463 10.46 23.61 -2.04
CA THR A 463 10.57 22.97 -0.71
C THR A 463 10.72 21.45 -0.84
N ASN A 464 9.87 20.81 -1.65
CA ASN A 464 9.95 19.36 -1.89
C ASN A 464 11.30 18.97 -2.49
N ALA A 465 11.78 19.72 -3.49
CA ALA A 465 13.05 19.48 -4.15
C ALA A 465 14.25 19.69 -3.19
N TRP A 466 14.18 20.70 -2.32
CA TRP A 466 15.18 20.91 -1.27
C TRP A 466 15.24 19.74 -0.30
N ASN A 467 14.10 19.28 0.21
CA ASN A 467 14.04 18.16 1.16
C ASN A 467 14.67 16.88 0.57
N VAL A 468 14.36 16.56 -0.69
CA VAL A 468 14.95 15.40 -1.38
C VAL A 468 16.43 15.61 -1.69
N ALA A 469 16.85 16.83 -2.06
CA ALA A 469 18.25 17.11 -2.37
C ALA A 469 19.14 17.18 -1.12
N ALA A 470 18.58 17.55 0.03
CA ALA A 470 19.29 17.63 1.31
C ALA A 470 19.41 16.26 2.01
N ASP A 471 18.58 15.30 1.62
CA ASP A 471 18.64 13.93 2.11
C ASP A 471 19.78 13.15 1.43
N VAL A 472 20.73 12.69 2.24
CA VAL A 472 21.92 11.97 1.78
C VAL A 472 21.57 10.61 1.16
N ASP A 473 20.48 9.98 1.60
CA ASP A 473 20.05 8.68 1.08
C ASP A 473 19.44 8.82 -0.33
N SER A 474 18.93 10.01 -0.65
CA SER A 474 18.41 10.38 -1.96
C SER A 474 19.49 10.75 -2.99
N ASN A 475 20.78 10.73 -2.64
CA ASN A 475 21.87 11.16 -3.53
C ASN A 475 21.90 10.41 -4.87
N LYS A 476 21.70 9.09 -4.88
CA LYS A 476 21.68 8.30 -6.13
C LYS A 476 20.59 8.80 -7.09
N ARG A 477 19.39 9.06 -6.54
CA ARG A 477 18.25 9.61 -7.29
C ARG A 477 18.56 11.00 -7.82
N MET A 478 19.16 11.86 -6.98
CA MET A 478 19.52 13.23 -7.38
C MET A 478 20.58 13.26 -8.48
N ILE A 479 21.56 12.36 -8.45
CA ILE A 479 22.56 12.23 -9.52
C ILE A 479 21.89 11.82 -10.84
N ALA A 480 20.93 10.88 -10.80
CA ALA A 480 20.19 10.47 -12.00
C ALA A 480 19.38 11.64 -12.60
N LEU A 481 18.65 12.39 -11.77
CA LEU A 481 17.88 13.57 -12.19
C LEU A 481 18.80 14.68 -12.73
N ARG A 482 19.94 14.92 -12.07
CA ARG A 482 20.97 15.85 -12.55
C ARG A 482 21.43 15.44 -13.95
N ASN A 483 21.77 14.18 -14.17
CA ASN A 483 22.24 13.70 -15.47
C ASN A 483 21.17 13.75 -16.57
N GLN A 484 19.90 13.62 -16.17
CA GLN A 484 18.78 13.70 -17.10
C GLN A 484 18.49 15.13 -17.58
N PHE A 485 18.54 16.11 -16.67
CA PHE A 485 18.00 17.45 -16.93
C PHE A 485 19.07 18.55 -17.03
N LEU A 486 20.30 18.30 -16.57
CA LEU A 486 21.40 19.26 -16.64
C LEU A 486 22.45 18.84 -17.68
N PRO A 487 23.11 19.81 -18.34
CA PRO A 487 24.08 19.52 -19.40
C PRO A 487 25.34 18.79 -18.89
N ALA A 488 25.80 17.79 -19.65
CA ALA A 488 26.93 16.94 -19.28
C ALA A 488 28.28 17.69 -19.11
N ALA A 489 28.51 18.75 -19.89
CA ALA A 489 29.80 19.44 -19.96
C ALA A 489 29.96 20.60 -18.96
N ALA A 490 28.98 20.87 -18.09
CA ALA A 490 28.90 22.15 -17.39
C ALA A 490 28.36 22.07 -15.95
N GLY A 491 28.73 21.06 -15.16
CA GLY A 491 28.66 21.20 -13.69
C GLY A 491 29.51 22.38 -13.23
N PRO A 492 29.13 23.16 -12.19
CA PRO A 492 30.14 23.94 -11.46
C PRO A 492 31.25 23.02 -10.92
N ASN A 493 30.98 21.71 -10.76
CA ASN A 493 31.93 20.71 -10.32
C ASN A 493 32.09 19.56 -11.34
N PRO A 494 33.29 18.96 -11.45
CA PRO A 494 33.52 17.78 -12.26
C PRO A 494 32.92 16.49 -11.66
N ASP A 495 32.55 16.53 -10.37
CA ASP A 495 31.94 15.41 -9.63
C ASP A 495 30.41 15.59 -9.54
N PRO A 496 29.61 14.64 -10.04
CA PRO A 496 28.14 14.67 -9.92
C PRO A 496 27.63 14.79 -8.47
N ALA A 497 28.35 14.25 -7.48
CA ALA A 497 27.96 14.40 -6.08
C ALA A 497 28.13 15.84 -5.58
N ALA A 498 29.17 16.53 -6.03
CA ALA A 498 29.39 17.94 -5.73
C ALA A 498 28.34 18.84 -6.41
N ASP A 499 27.87 18.47 -7.60
CA ASP A 499 26.72 19.12 -8.24
C ASP A 499 25.44 18.94 -7.41
N VAL A 500 25.15 17.75 -6.88
CA VAL A 500 23.98 17.54 -6.00
C VAL A 500 24.06 18.40 -4.74
N ALA A 501 25.22 18.49 -4.10
CA ALA A 501 25.42 19.36 -2.94
C ALA A 501 25.23 20.85 -3.28
N TYR A 502 25.63 21.28 -4.48
CA TYR A 502 25.37 22.63 -4.98
C TYR A 502 23.87 22.87 -5.20
N ILE A 503 23.18 21.94 -5.85
CA ILE A 503 21.74 21.98 -6.11
C ILE A 503 20.97 22.11 -4.78
N ALA A 504 21.30 21.29 -3.78
CA ALA A 504 20.67 21.35 -2.46
C ALA A 504 20.78 22.74 -1.80
N LYS A 505 21.97 23.34 -1.82
CA LYS A 505 22.21 24.71 -1.28
C LYS A 505 21.46 25.77 -2.06
N LEU A 506 21.35 25.62 -3.38
CA LEU A 506 20.62 26.56 -4.22
C LEU A 506 19.12 26.50 -3.96
N TYR A 507 18.55 25.29 -3.81
CA TYR A 507 17.16 25.11 -3.42
C TYR A 507 16.88 25.64 -2.01
N GLU A 508 17.78 25.41 -1.05
CA GLU A 508 17.70 25.97 0.30
C GLU A 508 17.66 27.51 0.26
N LYS A 509 18.61 28.14 -0.44
CA LYS A 509 18.69 29.60 -0.56
C LYS A 509 17.43 30.17 -1.20
N THR A 510 16.94 29.54 -2.27
CA THR A 510 15.70 29.94 -2.93
C THR A 510 14.50 29.78 -1.99
N ASN A 511 14.46 28.68 -1.22
CA ASN A 511 13.41 28.40 -0.26
C ASN A 511 13.32 29.49 0.81
N LEU A 512 14.46 29.84 1.43
CA LEU A 512 14.54 30.89 2.45
C LEU A 512 14.06 32.25 1.93
N ALA A 513 14.43 32.60 0.69
CA ALA A 513 13.99 33.84 0.06
C ALA A 513 12.49 33.88 -0.23
N LEU A 514 11.88 32.73 -0.54
CA LEU A 514 10.45 32.63 -0.86
C LEU A 514 9.52 32.83 0.35
N TYR A 515 10.03 32.82 1.59
CA TYR A 515 9.24 33.27 2.76
C TYR A 515 9.14 34.80 2.88
N SER A 516 9.68 35.55 1.91
CA SER A 516 9.45 36.98 1.75
C SER A 516 8.51 37.27 0.58
N PRO A 517 7.86 38.47 0.54
CA PRO A 517 7.06 38.89 -0.61
C PRO A 517 7.84 38.90 -1.91
N VAL A 518 7.22 38.42 -2.99
CA VAL A 518 7.75 38.49 -4.36
C VAL A 518 6.87 39.45 -5.17
N GLY A 519 7.51 40.27 -6.00
CA GLY A 519 6.81 41.22 -6.86
C GLY A 519 6.72 40.72 -8.30
N PHE A 520 5.55 40.91 -8.92
CA PHE A 520 5.27 40.56 -10.31
C PHE A 520 4.62 41.74 -11.05
N VAL A 521 4.93 41.87 -12.33
CA VAL A 521 4.30 42.81 -13.27
C VAL A 521 3.91 42.07 -14.54
N CYS A 522 2.65 42.14 -14.94
CA CYS A 522 2.22 41.61 -16.23
C CYS A 522 2.44 42.66 -17.32
N ASP A 523 3.30 42.35 -18.28
CA ASP A 523 3.67 43.27 -19.35
C ASP A 523 2.64 43.23 -20.50
N PRO A 524 2.34 44.36 -21.15
CA PRO A 524 1.42 44.37 -22.29
C PRO A 524 2.04 43.74 -23.54
N PRO A 525 1.22 43.27 -24.50
CA PRO A 525 1.71 42.73 -25.78
C PRO A 525 2.63 43.70 -26.52
N GLY A 526 3.73 43.19 -27.08
CA GLY A 526 4.69 43.99 -27.88
C GLY A 526 5.73 44.79 -27.08
N THR A 527 5.82 44.58 -25.76
CA THR A 527 6.88 45.15 -24.89
C THR A 527 8.10 44.22 -24.81
N GLN A 528 8.85 44.20 -23.69
CA GLN A 528 10.11 43.44 -23.48
C GLN A 528 9.98 41.91 -23.60
N CYS A 529 8.83 41.42 -24.03
CA CYS A 529 8.53 40.02 -24.24
C CYS A 529 9.20 39.48 -25.52
N PRO A 530 10.13 38.54 -25.41
CA PRO A 530 10.76 37.95 -26.58
C PRO A 530 9.74 37.11 -27.36
N ALA A 531 9.85 37.10 -28.69
CA ALA A 531 9.03 36.23 -29.55
C ALA A 531 9.29 34.73 -29.28
N THR A 532 10.50 34.42 -28.78
CA THR A 532 10.96 33.08 -28.37
C THR A 532 11.85 33.22 -27.14
N GLY A 533 11.63 32.47 -26.06
CA GLY A 533 12.44 32.53 -24.84
C GLY A 533 11.62 32.42 -23.56
N SER A 534 12.21 32.81 -22.42
CA SER A 534 11.50 32.82 -21.14
C SER A 534 10.37 33.84 -21.16
N LEU A 535 9.17 33.41 -20.76
CA LEU A 535 7.99 34.25 -20.66
C LEU A 535 7.82 34.89 -19.28
N VAL A 536 8.74 34.58 -18.36
CA VAL A 536 8.94 35.25 -17.08
C VAL A 536 10.39 35.75 -17.04
N THR A 537 10.61 37.04 -16.81
CA THR A 537 11.94 37.66 -16.86
C THR A 537 12.14 38.65 -15.72
N VAL A 538 13.37 39.12 -15.52
CA VAL A 538 13.68 40.23 -14.60
C VAL A 538 14.52 41.25 -15.36
N THR A 539 14.30 42.53 -15.07
CA THR A 539 15.06 43.61 -15.71
C THR A 539 16.11 44.17 -14.77
N PRO A 540 17.23 44.74 -15.27
CA PRO A 540 18.23 45.35 -14.39
C PRO A 540 17.72 46.54 -13.56
N ARG A 541 16.57 47.12 -13.91
CA ARG A 541 16.01 48.35 -13.29
C ARG A 541 14.81 48.08 -12.39
N ASP A 542 14.13 46.95 -12.55
CA ASP A 542 13.00 46.54 -11.71
C ASP A 542 13.26 45.11 -11.20
N PRO A 543 13.40 44.91 -9.87
CA PRO A 543 13.62 43.59 -9.29
C PRO A 543 12.39 42.68 -9.35
N LYS A 544 11.24 43.18 -9.81
CA LYS A 544 10.01 42.38 -10.00
C LYS A 544 10.17 41.41 -11.17
N LEU A 545 9.39 40.33 -11.12
CA LEU A 545 9.27 39.36 -12.20
C LEU A 545 8.25 39.86 -13.22
N HIS A 546 8.71 40.07 -14.45
CA HIS A 546 7.94 40.52 -15.59
C HIS A 546 7.34 39.32 -16.33
N VAL A 547 6.02 39.28 -16.46
CA VAL A 547 5.26 38.15 -17.03
C VAL A 547 4.66 38.54 -18.36
N CYS A 548 4.99 37.78 -19.40
CA CYS A 548 4.52 38.04 -20.75
C CYS A 548 3.11 37.49 -21.01
N PRO A 549 2.29 38.12 -21.89
CA PRO A 549 0.91 37.69 -22.14
C PRO A 549 0.78 36.22 -22.57
N ALA A 550 1.73 35.72 -23.37
CA ALA A 550 1.73 34.34 -23.84
C ALA A 550 1.90 33.31 -22.70
N TRP A 551 2.43 33.71 -21.54
CA TRP A 551 2.62 32.84 -20.37
C TRP A 551 1.29 32.31 -19.83
N ALA A 552 0.22 33.11 -19.89
CA ALA A 552 -1.09 32.72 -19.37
C ALA A 552 -1.67 31.49 -20.09
N GLY A 553 -1.33 31.29 -21.37
CA GLY A 553 -1.79 30.17 -22.19
C GLY A 553 -1.01 28.85 -22.02
N LYS A 554 0.06 28.85 -21.20
CA LYS A 554 0.80 27.63 -20.87
C LYS A 554 0.02 26.72 -19.91
N SER A 555 0.41 25.44 -19.87
CA SER A 555 -0.12 24.49 -18.88
C SER A 555 0.22 24.97 -17.44
N PRO A 556 -0.55 24.57 -16.41
CA PRO A 556 -0.24 24.92 -15.02
C PRO A 556 1.21 24.58 -14.63
N ASP A 557 1.68 23.40 -15.00
CA ASP A 557 3.03 22.93 -14.72
C ASP A 557 4.10 23.77 -15.44
N ASP A 558 3.93 24.06 -16.73
CA ASP A 558 4.89 24.88 -17.48
C ASP A 558 4.99 26.30 -16.92
N ARG A 559 3.88 26.84 -16.39
CA ARG A 559 3.87 28.14 -15.69
C ARG A 559 4.70 28.09 -14.43
N ILE A 560 4.58 27.02 -13.64
CA ILE A 560 5.37 26.81 -12.41
C ILE A 560 6.86 26.68 -12.75
N VAL A 561 7.19 25.90 -13.80
CA VAL A 561 8.56 25.71 -14.27
C VAL A 561 9.20 27.02 -14.72
N ASP A 562 8.50 27.86 -15.49
CA ASP A 562 8.99 29.17 -15.91
C ASP A 562 9.27 30.09 -14.70
N VAL A 563 8.37 30.09 -13.71
CA VAL A 563 8.53 30.88 -12.47
C VAL A 563 9.75 30.37 -11.69
N LEU A 564 9.87 29.07 -11.47
CA LEU A 564 11.01 28.45 -10.77
C LEU A 564 12.34 28.75 -11.45
N ALA A 565 12.44 28.57 -12.77
CA ALA A 565 13.66 28.84 -13.51
C ALA A 565 14.12 30.29 -13.31
N THR A 566 13.18 31.24 -13.35
CA THR A 566 13.47 32.66 -13.11
C THR A 566 13.91 32.91 -11.65
N LEU A 567 13.25 32.29 -10.68
CA LEU A 567 13.58 32.40 -9.25
C LEU A 567 14.95 31.81 -8.91
N TYR A 568 15.37 30.73 -9.57
CA TYR A 568 16.72 30.18 -9.40
C TYR A 568 17.79 31.14 -9.90
N GLY A 569 17.49 31.92 -10.94
CA GLY A 569 18.37 33.00 -11.37
C GLY A 569 18.44 34.14 -10.37
N THR A 570 17.29 34.62 -9.90
CA THR A 570 17.19 35.90 -9.16
C THR A 570 17.38 35.75 -7.66
N LEU A 571 16.78 34.72 -7.05
CA LEU A 571 16.88 34.43 -5.63
C LEU A 571 18.00 33.41 -5.35
N GLY A 572 18.07 32.35 -6.16
CA GLY A 572 19.10 31.32 -6.06
C GLY A 572 20.50 31.83 -6.45
N GLY A 573 20.58 32.70 -7.47
CA GLY A 573 21.82 33.25 -7.99
C GLY A 573 22.52 32.36 -9.03
N GLU A 574 21.79 31.43 -9.67
CA GLU A 574 22.30 30.67 -10.82
C GLU A 574 22.31 31.54 -12.07
N ALA A 575 23.48 31.83 -12.64
CA ALA A 575 23.59 32.72 -13.80
C ALA A 575 23.27 32.04 -15.13
N ARG A 576 23.29 30.69 -15.19
CA ARG A 576 23.20 29.93 -16.43
C ARG A 576 21.75 29.53 -16.73
N ALA A 577 21.22 29.99 -17.86
CA ALA A 577 19.81 29.81 -18.22
C ALA A 577 19.42 28.33 -18.48
N ASP A 578 20.33 27.53 -19.02
CA ASP A 578 20.16 26.09 -19.20
C ASP A 578 20.07 25.35 -17.85
N TRP A 579 20.87 25.76 -16.87
CA TRP A 579 20.78 25.27 -15.50
C TRP A 579 19.50 25.70 -14.80
N GLN A 580 19.10 26.96 -14.89
CA GLN A 580 17.84 27.45 -14.32
C GLN A 580 16.65 26.58 -14.75
N MET A 581 16.55 26.30 -16.05
CA MET A 581 15.50 25.45 -16.61
C MET A 581 15.65 23.99 -16.20
N GLY A 582 16.87 23.43 -16.22
CA GLY A 582 17.12 22.06 -15.79
C GLY A 582 16.78 21.82 -14.32
N LEU A 583 17.13 22.77 -13.45
CA LEU A 583 16.76 22.78 -12.02
C LEU A 583 15.23 22.79 -11.84
N ALA A 584 14.52 23.66 -12.57
CA ALA A 584 13.06 23.68 -12.52
C ALA A 584 12.42 22.37 -12.96
N LYS A 585 12.99 21.69 -13.97
CA LYS A 585 12.55 20.35 -14.41
C LYS A 585 12.87 19.24 -13.41
N ILE A 586 14.02 19.30 -12.73
CA ILE A 586 14.34 18.40 -11.61
C ILE A 586 13.28 18.56 -10.52
N THR A 587 12.97 19.80 -10.15
CA THR A 587 11.94 20.12 -9.15
C THR A 587 10.54 19.62 -9.54
N GLN A 588 10.17 19.76 -10.82
CA GLN A 588 8.94 19.16 -11.36
C GLN A 588 8.96 17.64 -11.25
N ALA A 589 10.05 16.98 -11.68
CA ALA A 589 10.16 15.53 -11.65
C ALA A 589 10.06 14.97 -10.22
N ILE A 590 10.71 15.62 -9.25
CA ILE A 590 10.61 15.23 -7.83
C ILE A 590 9.16 15.36 -7.36
N THR A 591 8.50 16.48 -7.64
CA THR A 591 7.16 16.75 -7.13
C THR A 591 6.12 15.82 -7.75
N THR A 592 6.15 15.62 -9.06
CA THR A 592 5.20 14.77 -9.78
C THR A 592 5.39 13.27 -9.49
N GLN A 593 6.60 12.84 -9.14
CA GLN A 593 6.87 11.42 -8.83
C GLN A 593 6.67 11.06 -7.35
N SER A 594 6.87 12.01 -6.43
CA SER A 594 6.90 11.70 -4.98
C SER A 594 5.89 12.47 -4.14
N PHE A 595 5.29 13.52 -4.68
CA PHE A 595 4.40 14.40 -3.93
C PHE A 595 3.09 14.68 -4.67
N SER A 596 2.77 13.85 -5.67
CA SER A 596 1.51 13.96 -6.40
C SER A 596 0.32 13.81 -5.44
N PRO A 597 -0.73 14.63 -5.61
CA PRO A 597 -1.94 14.49 -4.82
C PRO A 597 -2.66 13.18 -5.19
N PRO A 598 -3.37 12.56 -4.24
CA PRO A 598 -4.17 11.38 -4.53
C PRO A 598 -5.32 11.76 -5.47
N ALA A 599 -5.80 10.79 -6.25
CA ALA A 599 -7.02 11.00 -7.02
C ALA A 599 -8.23 11.06 -6.07
N HIS A 600 -9.27 11.80 -6.46
CA HIS A 600 -10.47 12.02 -5.65
C HIS A 600 -11.03 10.71 -5.07
N GLY A 601 -11.22 9.68 -5.90
CA GLY A 601 -11.75 8.37 -5.47
C GLY A 601 -10.83 7.57 -4.53
N GLU A 602 -9.57 7.95 -4.36
CA GLU A 602 -8.70 7.35 -3.33
C GLU A 602 -8.99 7.92 -1.94
N VAL A 603 -9.52 9.14 -1.89
CA VAL A 603 -9.94 9.81 -0.65
C VAL A 603 -11.42 9.51 -0.39
N THR A 604 -12.30 9.75 -1.36
CA THR A 604 -13.74 9.57 -1.17
C THR A 604 -14.21 8.14 -1.32
N GLY A 605 -13.40 7.26 -1.92
CA GLY A 605 -13.75 5.86 -2.18
C GLY A 605 -14.75 5.71 -3.32
N ASN A 606 -15.28 4.49 -3.46
CA ASN A 606 -16.39 4.22 -4.38
C ASN A 606 -17.73 4.36 -3.62
N PRO A 607 -18.74 5.10 -4.15
CA PRO A 607 -20.06 5.20 -3.53
C PRO A 607 -20.80 3.85 -3.33
N ALA A 608 -20.42 2.81 -4.07
CA ALA A 608 -20.95 1.46 -3.93
C ALA A 608 -20.28 0.66 -2.79
N TRP A 609 -19.23 1.20 -2.15
CA TRP A 609 -18.60 0.56 -1.00
C TRP A 609 -19.57 0.51 0.19
N THR A 610 -19.62 -0.64 0.84
CA THR A 610 -20.38 -0.84 2.07
C THR A 610 -19.56 -1.65 3.06
N LYS A 611 -19.90 -1.55 4.34
CA LYS A 611 -19.27 -2.33 5.42
C LYS A 611 -19.40 -3.85 5.26
N ASP A 612 -20.30 -4.31 4.38
CA ASP A 612 -20.47 -5.73 4.08
C ASP A 612 -19.36 -6.32 3.21
N LEU A 613 -18.57 -5.46 2.56
CA LEU A 613 -17.36 -5.85 1.83
C LEU A 613 -16.17 -6.16 2.74
N ILE A 614 -16.25 -5.77 4.02
CA ILE A 614 -15.27 -6.18 5.03
C ILE A 614 -15.47 -7.67 5.31
N SER A 615 -14.45 -8.45 4.99
CA SER A 615 -14.54 -9.90 4.97
C SER A 615 -13.18 -10.55 5.23
N PHE A 616 -13.21 -11.83 5.58
CA PHE A 616 -12.02 -12.66 5.51
C PHE A 616 -12.36 -14.08 5.10
N THR A 617 -11.36 -14.78 4.59
CA THR A 617 -11.45 -16.21 4.29
C THR A 617 -10.29 -16.94 4.94
N PHE A 618 -10.49 -18.22 5.24
CA PHE A 618 -9.41 -19.11 5.64
C PHE A 618 -9.52 -20.45 4.94
N ASN A 619 -8.36 -21.01 4.62
CA ASN A 619 -8.21 -22.26 3.88
C ASN A 619 -7.82 -23.39 4.85
N LEU A 620 -8.26 -24.62 4.58
CA LEU A 620 -7.72 -25.82 5.23
C LEU A 620 -6.60 -26.39 4.36
N GLY A 621 -5.36 -26.23 4.82
CA GLY A 621 -4.14 -26.65 4.11
C GLY A 621 -4.03 -28.15 3.79
N MET A 622 -4.98 -28.99 4.22
CA MET A 622 -5.11 -30.39 3.77
C MET A 622 -6.57 -30.77 3.55
N ARG A 623 -6.80 -31.78 2.70
CA ARG A 623 -8.14 -32.35 2.46
C ARG A 623 -8.61 -33.19 3.64
N ILE A 624 -9.42 -32.60 4.50
CA ILE A 624 -10.20 -33.33 5.51
C ILE A 624 -11.47 -33.88 4.83
N PRO A 625 -11.77 -35.19 4.91
CA PRO A 625 -13.02 -35.73 4.37
C PRO A 625 -14.25 -35.03 4.95
N GLY A 626 -15.15 -34.58 4.09
CA GLY A 626 -16.37 -33.85 4.47
C GLY A 626 -16.18 -32.34 4.62
N ALA A 627 -14.98 -31.86 4.92
CA ALA A 627 -14.70 -30.42 5.03
C ALA A 627 -14.63 -29.72 3.67
N LYS A 628 -15.01 -28.45 3.65
CA LYS A 628 -14.73 -27.56 2.52
C LYS A 628 -13.27 -27.09 2.59
N PRO A 629 -12.62 -26.84 1.46
CA PRO A 629 -11.25 -26.31 1.47
C PRO A 629 -11.20 -24.84 1.91
N LEU A 630 -12.29 -24.09 1.80
CA LEU A 630 -12.33 -22.65 2.07
C LEU A 630 -13.58 -22.30 2.86
N TYR A 631 -13.40 -21.47 3.87
CA TYR A 631 -14.45 -20.89 4.68
C TYR A 631 -14.36 -19.37 4.61
N THR A 632 -15.51 -18.71 4.66
CA THR A 632 -15.61 -17.25 4.48
C THR A 632 -16.52 -16.66 5.53
N GLU A 633 -16.09 -15.52 6.07
CA GLU A 633 -16.87 -14.60 6.87
C GLU A 633 -17.03 -13.28 6.07
N SER A 634 -18.23 -12.96 5.62
CA SER A 634 -18.52 -11.77 4.79
C SER A 634 -20.00 -11.41 4.83
N GLY A 635 -20.36 -10.12 4.75
CA GLY A 635 -21.77 -9.70 4.70
C GLY A 635 -22.66 -10.35 5.78
N THR A 636 -23.58 -11.22 5.37
CA THR A 636 -24.43 -12.05 6.26
C THR A 636 -24.08 -13.54 6.22
N ILE A 637 -22.97 -13.91 5.57
CA ILE A 637 -22.51 -15.28 5.37
C ILE A 637 -21.46 -15.60 6.42
N HIS A 638 -21.82 -16.49 7.33
CA HIS A 638 -20.94 -17.08 8.33
C HIS A 638 -20.82 -18.59 8.10
N SER A 639 -19.65 -19.03 7.63
CA SER A 639 -19.36 -20.44 7.36
C SER A 639 -18.68 -21.06 8.57
N ARG A 640 -19.11 -22.24 9.03
CA ARG A 640 -18.50 -22.98 10.15
C ARG A 640 -17.98 -24.34 9.68
N LEU A 641 -16.80 -24.73 10.14
CA LEU A 641 -16.17 -26.02 9.85
C LEU A 641 -16.84 -27.16 10.64
N SER A 642 -17.26 -26.95 11.89
CA SER A 642 -17.97 -27.95 12.70
C SER A 642 -19.29 -28.43 12.09
N LYS A 643 -19.89 -27.68 11.16
CA LYS A 643 -21.06 -28.13 10.38
C LYS A 643 -20.71 -29.23 9.38
N ASP A 644 -19.50 -29.18 8.83
CA ASP A 644 -18.99 -30.13 7.84
C ASP A 644 -18.25 -31.29 8.53
N VAL A 645 -17.56 -31.02 9.65
CA VAL A 645 -16.79 -32.00 10.45
C VAL A 645 -16.96 -31.71 11.96
N PRO A 646 -18.04 -32.16 12.61
CA PRO A 646 -18.25 -31.93 14.03
C PRO A 646 -17.29 -32.72 14.94
N VAL A 647 -16.82 -33.88 14.45
CA VAL A 647 -15.81 -34.73 15.10
C VAL A 647 -14.73 -35.06 14.08
N TYR A 648 -13.48 -34.71 14.37
CA TYR A 648 -12.33 -35.05 13.55
C TYR A 648 -11.57 -36.22 14.16
N ALA A 649 -11.54 -37.34 13.43
CA ALA A 649 -10.67 -38.48 13.72
C ALA A 649 -9.61 -38.55 12.63
N GLY A 650 -8.33 -38.39 13.01
CA GLY A 650 -7.25 -38.52 12.05
C GLY A 650 -6.96 -39.98 11.68
N PRO A 651 -5.92 -40.23 10.88
CA PRO A 651 -5.57 -41.58 10.45
C PRO A 651 -5.27 -42.49 11.65
N PRO A 652 -5.66 -43.79 11.59
CA PRO A 652 -5.34 -44.74 12.66
C PRO A 652 -3.84 -44.80 12.94
N CYS A 653 -3.46 -44.97 14.21
CA CYS A 653 -2.08 -45.12 14.65
C CYS A 653 -1.14 -43.93 14.38
N LYS A 654 -1.67 -42.72 14.15
CA LYS A 654 -0.87 -41.49 13.99
C LYS A 654 -1.42 -40.37 14.88
N PRO A 655 -0.56 -39.51 15.45
CA PRO A 655 -1.01 -38.26 16.07
C PRO A 655 -1.87 -37.47 15.10
N VAL A 656 -2.91 -36.86 15.63
CA VAL A 656 -3.87 -36.13 14.83
C VAL A 656 -3.36 -34.73 14.65
N ILE A 657 -2.92 -34.42 13.43
CA ILE A 657 -2.58 -33.06 13.03
C ILE A 657 -3.85 -32.49 12.41
N LEU A 658 -4.45 -31.47 13.02
CA LEU A 658 -5.40 -30.66 12.26
C LEU A 658 -4.60 -29.67 11.42
N PRO A 659 -4.83 -29.63 10.11
CA PRO A 659 -4.24 -28.65 9.21
C PRO A 659 -4.95 -27.30 9.38
N PHE A 660 -4.94 -26.74 10.58
CA PHE A 660 -5.40 -25.37 10.81
C PHE A 660 -4.36 -24.38 10.31
N SER A 661 -3.92 -24.54 9.06
CA SER A 661 -3.17 -23.51 8.36
C SER A 661 -4.13 -22.35 8.09
N PHE A 662 -4.25 -21.42 9.03
CA PHE A 662 -5.03 -20.23 8.80
C PHE A 662 -4.31 -19.34 7.78
N HIS A 663 -4.67 -19.50 6.50
CA HIS A 663 -4.38 -18.49 5.51
C HIS A 663 -5.51 -17.48 5.51
N GLY A 664 -5.50 -16.60 6.51
CA GLY A 664 -6.45 -15.51 6.64
C GLY A 664 -6.23 -14.44 5.59
N THR A 665 -6.94 -14.51 4.48
CA THR A 665 -6.98 -13.37 3.57
C THR A 665 -8.09 -12.44 4.02
N PHE A 666 -7.69 -11.29 4.56
CA PHE A 666 -8.58 -10.25 5.07
C PHE A 666 -8.75 -9.15 4.03
N PHE A 667 -9.97 -8.67 3.86
CA PHE A 667 -10.32 -7.66 2.86
C PHE A 667 -11.16 -6.57 3.52
N VAL A 668 -10.90 -5.32 3.13
CA VAL A 668 -11.70 -4.15 3.53
C VAL A 668 -12.57 -3.61 2.39
N ASP A 669 -12.36 -4.12 1.19
CA ASP A 669 -13.08 -3.77 -0.04
C ASP A 669 -12.88 -4.86 -1.12
N THR A 670 -13.35 -4.57 -2.34
CA THR A 670 -13.23 -5.46 -3.49
C THR A 670 -12.75 -4.68 -4.71
N SER A 671 -12.21 -5.37 -5.72
CA SER A 671 -11.68 -4.75 -6.93
C SER A 671 -12.72 -3.84 -7.60
N GLY A 672 -12.36 -2.58 -7.82
CA GLY A 672 -13.23 -1.57 -8.41
C GLY A 672 -14.23 -0.92 -7.44
N VAL A 673 -14.34 -1.40 -6.20
CA VAL A 673 -15.24 -0.87 -5.16
C VAL A 673 -14.42 -0.46 -3.93
N ARG A 674 -13.49 0.46 -4.14
CA ARG A 674 -12.54 0.95 -3.12
C ARG A 674 -13.23 1.53 -1.88
N ARG A 675 -12.68 1.23 -0.70
CA ARG A 675 -13.04 1.87 0.56
C ARG A 675 -12.61 3.35 0.60
N PRO A 676 -13.44 4.28 1.11
CA PRO A 676 -13.02 5.68 1.32
C PRO A 676 -11.80 5.80 2.23
N GLY A 677 -10.74 6.47 1.78
CA GLY A 677 -9.51 6.73 2.51
C GLY A 677 -9.39 8.16 3.07
N PRO A 678 -8.36 8.48 3.87
CA PRO A 678 -7.67 7.53 4.75
C PRO A 678 -8.67 6.86 5.72
N PHE A 679 -8.39 5.64 6.16
CA PHE A 679 -9.27 4.88 7.07
C PHE A 679 -8.46 4.06 8.05
N SER A 680 -9.02 3.79 9.22
CA SER A 680 -8.34 3.04 10.26
C SER A 680 -8.11 1.58 9.84
N PRO A 681 -6.89 1.04 9.99
CA PRO A 681 -6.69 -0.39 9.81
C PRO A 681 -7.59 -1.18 10.77
N PRO A 682 -8.16 -2.31 10.31
CA PRO A 682 -8.92 -3.19 11.19
C PRO A 682 -7.98 -3.88 12.18
N LEU A 683 -8.45 -4.08 13.41
CA LEU A 683 -7.76 -4.94 14.38
C LEU A 683 -8.04 -6.40 14.04
N LEU A 684 -6.98 -7.15 13.80
CA LEU A 684 -7.04 -8.58 13.53
C LEU A 684 -6.59 -9.34 14.78
N SER A 685 -7.36 -10.32 15.21
CA SER A 685 -6.99 -11.19 16.33
C SER A 685 -7.34 -12.64 16.04
N MET A 686 -6.57 -13.54 16.62
CA MET A 686 -6.83 -14.96 16.59
C MET A 686 -6.45 -15.60 17.92
N THR A 687 -7.40 -16.33 18.49
CA THR A 687 -7.17 -17.20 19.64
C THR A 687 -7.48 -18.64 19.24
N TYR A 688 -6.71 -19.56 19.79
CA TYR A 688 -7.02 -20.98 19.70
C TYR A 688 -6.59 -21.69 20.97
N SER A 689 -7.30 -22.75 21.31
CA SER A 689 -7.04 -23.55 22.49
C SER A 689 -7.45 -24.99 22.27
N PHE A 690 -6.69 -25.91 22.84
CA PHE A 690 -7.05 -27.31 22.91
C PHE A 690 -7.15 -27.77 24.35
N ASP A 691 -8.32 -28.31 24.70
CA ASP A 691 -8.60 -28.91 26.00
C ASP A 691 -8.67 -30.44 25.84
N GLY A 692 -7.71 -31.16 26.41
CA GLY A 692 -7.59 -32.61 26.31
C GLY A 692 -8.30 -33.36 27.45
N ASP A 693 -8.37 -34.69 27.37
CA ASP A 693 -8.90 -35.53 28.45
C ASP A 693 -8.24 -35.22 29.83
N ALA A 694 -9.07 -35.15 30.88
CA ALA A 694 -8.76 -34.56 32.18
C ALA A 694 -7.43 -35.05 32.83
N GLY A 695 -6.59 -34.08 33.25
CA GLY A 695 -5.36 -34.32 34.02
C GLY A 695 -4.04 -34.10 33.27
N LYS A 696 -4.07 -33.58 32.04
CA LYS A 696 -2.89 -33.17 31.26
C LYS A 696 -2.99 -31.68 30.97
N GLU A 697 -1.91 -30.91 31.15
CA GLU A 697 -1.89 -29.46 30.92
C GLU A 697 -2.41 -29.09 29.51
N PRO A 698 -3.03 -27.89 29.32
CA PRO A 698 -3.50 -27.44 28.02
C PRO A 698 -2.30 -27.20 27.10
N ALA A 699 -1.90 -28.23 26.36
CA ALA A 699 -0.62 -28.26 25.67
C ALA A 699 -0.54 -27.33 24.45
N ASN A 700 -1.66 -26.83 23.92
CA ASN A 700 -1.69 -26.08 22.66
C ASN A 700 -2.72 -24.93 22.68
N SER A 701 -2.38 -23.80 23.31
CA SER A 701 -3.11 -22.54 23.17
C SER A 701 -2.22 -21.45 22.61
N GLY A 702 -2.78 -20.55 21.82
CA GLY A 702 -2.04 -19.40 21.29
C GLY A 702 -2.93 -18.21 21.01
N HIS A 703 -2.30 -17.05 20.95
CA HIS A 703 -2.91 -15.77 20.67
C HIS A 703 -2.02 -15.01 19.69
N ARG A 704 -2.62 -14.47 18.62
CA ARG A 704 -1.93 -13.61 17.65
C ARG A 704 -2.80 -12.40 17.36
N GLU A 705 -2.19 -11.23 17.27
CA GLU A 705 -2.87 -9.97 16.94
C GLU A 705 -2.04 -9.13 15.97
N ASP A 706 -2.74 -8.40 15.12
CA ASP A 706 -2.17 -7.33 14.30
C ASP A 706 -3.12 -6.14 14.31
N ALA A 707 -2.64 -5.05 14.88
CA ALA A 707 -3.37 -3.78 14.99
C ALA A 707 -3.08 -2.81 13.84
N ASN A 708 -2.15 -3.14 12.93
CA ASN A 708 -1.77 -2.27 11.82
C ASN A 708 -1.50 -3.06 10.52
N PRO A 709 -2.47 -3.85 10.05
CA PRO A 709 -2.34 -4.54 8.77
C PRO A 709 -2.25 -3.52 7.61
N GLN A 710 -1.40 -3.81 6.61
CA GLN A 710 -1.15 -2.87 5.51
C GLN A 710 -2.16 -3.05 4.38
N TYR A 711 -2.78 -1.96 3.95
CA TYR A 711 -3.65 -1.93 2.78
C TYR A 711 -2.84 -1.73 1.50
N LEU A 712 -3.03 -2.61 0.52
CA LEU A 712 -2.27 -2.62 -0.73
C LEU A 712 -3.04 -2.03 -1.93
N GLY A 713 -4.33 -1.73 -1.76
CA GLY A 713 -5.22 -1.28 -2.83
C GLY A 713 -6.53 -2.06 -2.85
N ASP A 714 -7.48 -1.63 -3.68
CA ASP A 714 -8.82 -2.19 -3.69
C ASP A 714 -8.87 -3.61 -4.23
N GLY A 715 -9.50 -4.50 -3.47
CA GLY A 715 -9.56 -5.93 -3.79
C GLY A 715 -8.29 -6.72 -3.49
N TYR A 716 -7.25 -6.09 -2.96
CA TYR A 716 -6.10 -6.81 -2.43
C TYR A 716 -6.35 -7.20 -0.97
N ALA A 717 -5.83 -8.37 -0.59
CA ALA A 717 -5.82 -8.77 0.81
C ALA A 717 -4.91 -7.83 1.60
N LEU A 718 -5.28 -7.57 2.85
CA LEU A 718 -4.41 -6.88 3.78
C LEU A 718 -3.13 -7.69 3.99
N LYS A 719 -1.98 -7.03 3.98
CA LYS A 719 -0.71 -7.65 4.34
C LYS A 719 -0.57 -7.67 5.87
N THR A 720 -0.48 -8.86 6.44
CA THR A 720 -0.46 -9.08 7.90
C THR A 720 0.32 -10.35 8.25
N PRO A 721 1.05 -10.41 9.38
CA PRO A 721 1.68 -11.64 9.87
C PRO A 721 0.66 -12.70 10.30
N LEU A 722 -0.62 -12.37 10.47
CA LEU A 722 -1.67 -13.35 10.78
C LEU A 722 -1.97 -14.31 9.61
N GLN A 723 -1.34 -14.12 8.45
CA GLN A 723 -1.40 -15.06 7.32
C GLN A 723 -0.45 -16.26 7.45
N ASP A 724 0.48 -16.22 8.41
CA ASP A 724 1.43 -17.30 8.63
C ASP A 724 0.71 -18.56 9.14
N PRO A 725 1.00 -19.74 8.56
CA PRO A 725 0.31 -20.98 8.92
C PRO A 725 0.57 -21.38 10.38
N ILE A 726 -0.48 -21.86 11.05
CA ILE A 726 -0.39 -22.42 12.41
C ILE A 726 -0.53 -23.93 12.31
N ASN A 727 0.50 -24.66 12.72
CA ASN A 727 0.51 -26.12 12.70
C ASN A 727 0.27 -26.65 14.12
N LEU A 728 -0.83 -27.37 14.32
CA LEU A 728 -1.19 -27.96 15.62
C LEU A 728 -1.23 -29.49 15.52
N SER A 729 -0.60 -30.14 16.48
CA SER A 729 -0.56 -31.60 16.60
C SER A 729 -1.16 -32.04 17.93
N PHE A 730 -2.12 -32.96 17.87
CA PHE A 730 -2.86 -33.48 19.01
C PHE A 730 -2.50 -34.95 19.24
N GLN A 731 -2.16 -35.29 20.48
CA GLN A 731 -1.81 -36.65 20.89
C GLN A 731 -2.88 -37.31 21.76
N HIS A 732 -3.90 -36.56 22.18
CA HIS A 732 -4.99 -37.03 23.05
C HIS A 732 -6.33 -36.55 22.52
N ASN A 733 -7.40 -37.23 22.90
CA ASN A 733 -8.75 -36.76 22.61
C ASN A 733 -9.04 -35.45 23.36
N GLY A 734 -9.94 -34.64 22.81
CA GLY A 734 -10.27 -33.35 23.40
C GLY A 734 -11.14 -32.47 22.51
N THR A 735 -11.23 -31.19 22.86
CA THR A 735 -11.91 -30.17 22.07
C THR A 735 -10.92 -29.10 21.63
N PHE A 736 -10.95 -28.80 20.33
CA PHE A 736 -10.23 -27.68 19.75
C PHE A 736 -11.20 -26.52 19.52
N ASP A 737 -10.89 -25.37 20.11
CA ASP A 737 -11.59 -24.11 19.95
C ASP A 737 -10.73 -23.12 19.17
N VAL A 738 -11.34 -22.41 18.22
CA VAL A 738 -10.71 -21.34 17.46
C VAL A 738 -11.65 -20.15 17.32
N GLU A 739 -11.10 -18.96 17.51
CA GLU A 739 -11.78 -17.69 17.27
C GLU A 739 -10.86 -16.81 16.42
N ILE A 740 -11.38 -16.32 15.30
CA ILE A 740 -10.73 -15.33 14.45
C ILE A 740 -11.64 -14.12 14.41
N ARG A 741 -11.07 -12.95 14.63
CA ARG A 741 -11.82 -11.71 14.67
C ARG A 741 -11.13 -10.63 13.87
N MET A 742 -11.94 -9.91 13.11
CA MET A 742 -11.57 -8.71 12.38
C MET A 742 -12.52 -7.60 12.83
N GLN A 743 -11.99 -6.59 13.50
CA GLN A 743 -12.76 -5.46 14.01
C GLN A 743 -12.37 -4.20 13.24
N ASP A 744 -13.30 -3.70 12.41
CA ASP A 744 -13.14 -2.43 11.71
C ASP A 744 -13.75 -1.29 12.55
N PRO A 745 -12.92 -0.36 13.06
CA PRO A 745 -13.37 0.60 14.04
C PRO A 745 -14.05 1.84 13.41
N ASP A 746 -13.92 2.06 12.09
CA ASP A 746 -14.59 3.18 11.42
C ASP A 746 -16.02 2.86 11.04
N SER A 747 -16.28 1.65 10.53
CA SER A 747 -17.65 1.20 10.20
C SER A 747 -18.37 0.55 11.40
N ASN A 748 -17.66 0.37 12.52
CA ASN A 748 -18.11 -0.40 13.68
C ASN A 748 -18.57 -1.82 13.29
N THR A 749 -17.79 -2.47 12.42
CA THR A 749 -18.08 -3.82 11.92
C THR A 749 -17.14 -4.80 12.58
N THR A 750 -17.69 -5.85 13.16
CA THR A 750 -16.89 -7.01 13.60
C THR A 750 -17.28 -8.21 12.74
N ARG A 751 -16.27 -8.83 12.14
CA ARG A 751 -16.36 -10.13 11.49
C ARG A 751 -15.70 -11.14 12.41
N GLU A 752 -16.43 -12.18 12.76
CA GLU A 752 -15.97 -13.19 13.70
C GLU A 752 -16.25 -14.58 13.15
N PHE A 753 -15.21 -15.41 13.17
CA PHE A 753 -15.33 -16.84 12.97
C PHE A 753 -15.04 -17.52 14.30
N SER A 754 -16.01 -18.26 14.83
CA SER A 754 -15.86 -19.02 16.06
C SER A 754 -16.30 -20.46 15.85
N ASP A 755 -15.43 -21.40 16.18
CA ASP A 755 -15.71 -22.81 15.98
C ASP A 755 -15.12 -23.73 17.05
N ARG A 756 -15.81 -24.86 17.26
CA ARG A 756 -15.43 -25.92 18.20
C ARG A 756 -15.52 -27.26 17.51
N ILE A 757 -14.43 -28.01 17.53
CA ILE A 757 -14.31 -29.32 16.89
C ILE A 757 -13.86 -30.33 17.94
N THR A 758 -14.58 -31.45 18.05
CA THR A 758 -14.12 -32.58 18.87
C THR A 758 -13.02 -33.32 18.13
N VAL A 759 -11.87 -33.52 18.77
CA VAL A 759 -10.72 -34.21 18.20
C VAL A 759 -10.60 -35.59 18.85
N GLN A 760 -10.54 -36.63 18.02
CA GLN A 760 -10.23 -38.00 18.44
C GLN A 760 -8.81 -38.33 17.98
N ALA A 761 -7.82 -38.08 18.85
CA ALA A 761 -6.43 -38.37 18.56
C ALA A 761 -6.05 -39.83 18.80
N ASP A 762 -6.66 -40.44 19.82
CA ASP A 762 -6.44 -41.83 20.17
C ASP A 762 -7.41 -42.72 19.37
N VAL A 763 -7.18 -42.81 18.07
CA VAL A 763 -7.90 -43.76 17.22
C VAL A 763 -7.28 -45.15 17.45
N PRO A 764 -8.03 -46.14 17.98
CA PRO A 764 -7.50 -47.46 18.25
C PRO A 764 -6.86 -48.02 16.98
N CYS A 765 -5.62 -48.49 17.08
CA CYS A 765 -5.04 -49.32 16.04
C CYS A 765 -5.95 -50.53 15.88
N GLY A 766 -6.65 -50.61 14.74
CA GLY A 766 -7.50 -51.74 14.44
C GLY A 766 -6.76 -53.03 14.74
N LEU A 767 -7.32 -53.80 15.66
CA LEU A 767 -6.96 -55.19 15.89
C LEU A 767 -6.86 -55.87 14.53
N LYS A 768 -5.76 -56.60 14.33
CA LYS A 768 -5.47 -57.35 13.10
C LYS A 768 -6.74 -58.01 12.57
N GLY A 769 -7.03 -57.75 11.29
CA GLY A 769 -8.08 -58.33 10.46
C GLY A 769 -9.04 -59.34 11.11
N GLY A 770 -10.31 -58.95 11.17
CA GLY A 770 -11.42 -59.89 11.20
C GLY A 770 -12.34 -59.81 12.41
N GLU A 771 -12.95 -58.66 12.66
CA GLU A 771 -14.25 -58.62 13.35
C GLU A 771 -15.05 -57.44 12.80
N GLN A 772 -16.20 -57.76 12.19
CA GLN A 772 -17.16 -56.79 11.68
C GLN A 772 -17.81 -56.06 12.86
N LEU A 773 -17.80 -54.72 12.83
CA LEU A 773 -18.65 -53.92 13.72
C LEU A 773 -20.10 -54.06 13.25
N GLY A 774 -20.93 -54.67 14.10
CA GLY A 774 -22.39 -54.74 13.97
C GLY A 774 -23.11 -53.63 14.71
#